data_AF-A0A5N5DMM4-F1
#
_entry.id   AF-A0A5N5DMM4-F1
#
_cell.length_a   1.000
_cell.length_b   1.000
_cell.length_c   1.000
_cell.angle_alpha   90.00
_cell.angle_beta   90.00
_cell.angle_gamma   90.00
#
_symmetry.space_group_name_H-M   'P 1'
#
loop_
_entity.id
_entity.type
_entity.pdbx_description
1 polymer ?
#
loop_
_entity_poly.entity_id
_entity_poly.type
_entity_poly.pdbx_seq_one_letter_code
_entity_poly.pdbx_strand_id
1 'polypeptide(L)'
;MMKTTSRRPPVTATTTASREGSSGEQPNTASEDRCSTHPLLAHLKTTARFLLSQWMIIGIGIVCLLAYFFPHVAAHGGVIRSEYSILYGAVAVIFLISGLSISGKKLLVHAGNWRLHCLVQGVSFALCPVTMYAFVQAINAGDTAEKIDRVVLVGFLLTACIPTTIASNVVMTRAADGDEAAALVEVLLGNVFGPVISPAFTVALLPKDGSFDMWKNVSGDLNEMYRNVFKLLGLSVYLPLAIGQLVRWMWPEVIMRAMQRWRLNKVGTFCLLLLIWSSFSSCFATSALQTLSTETIILVLFFNIGIYLFWTAICFACAQVPETWAYYTKGVVRRFDKPETIAICFCGPAKTAGLGIPLVYAMWTEFPTEVKAKMSIPVILLPVSLRETFQAQRRATPRTQLLALNLDIIRNIVFLLFLLRWTRKAIYQLKGRGIIGSAVDFYIATRRILYGYFLRLPGVRTKVQSQVSEAITKLEQKLVPTGPGVDRHVRLPQEGWGEDRVREELTKLSEMAHTRWEDGRVSGAVYHGGDELVKLQTEAFGKFTVSNPIHPDVFPAVRKMEAEVVAMVLSLFNAPEGAAGCSTSGGTESILMACLSARNKAYAERGITEPEMILPETAHTAFRKAGEYFKIKIHLVACKAPTYKVDLRAVSRLVNPNTVLLVGSAPNFPHGIIDDISGLSRIAQRKKIPLHVDCCLGSFLVPFLEKAGFETETFDFRLKGVTSISCDTHKYGFAPKGNSTVLYRTDSLRSYQYFISPDWSGGVYASPSIAGSRPGALIAGCWASLMAQGESGYISACHKIVGATKRIEGELRGNPALAADLKVIGKPLVSVVAFTSNSLDIYDIADGMSARGWHLNALQNPPAIHVAVTLPIVAAADQLISDLIDIVEGVREAERKRLAEGKGAKGAVKGDAAALYGVAGSLPNKSVVVDLAKGFLDTLYKA
;
A
#
# COMPACT_ATOMS: atom_id res chain seq x y z
N MET A 1 3.29 25.36 -49.43
CA MET A 1 2.71 26.00 -50.64
C MET A 1 1.27 25.52 -50.83
N MET A 2 0.47 26.15 -51.70
CA MET A 2 -1.00 26.19 -51.65
C MET A 2 -1.80 25.01 -52.27
N LYS A 3 -3.08 24.90 -51.82
CA LYS A 3 -4.33 24.57 -52.58
C LYS A 3 -4.57 23.10 -53.04
N THR A 4 -5.50 22.34 -52.44
CA THR A 4 -6.99 22.27 -52.62
C THR A 4 -7.49 21.53 -53.87
N THR A 5 -8.34 20.50 -53.70
CA THR A 5 -9.81 20.53 -54.01
C THR A 5 -10.49 19.18 -53.72
N SER A 6 -11.82 19.14 -53.77
CA SER A 6 -12.69 18.01 -53.35
C SER A 6 -13.61 17.52 -54.48
N ARG A 7 -14.24 16.35 -54.33
CA ARG A 7 -15.70 16.13 -54.52
C ARG A 7 -16.16 14.70 -54.20
N ARG A 8 -17.45 14.57 -53.85
CA ARG A 8 -18.21 13.31 -53.67
C ARG A 8 -18.96 12.93 -54.96
N PRO A 9 -19.39 11.68 -55.15
CA PRO A 9 -20.48 11.31 -56.07
C PRO A 9 -21.87 11.42 -55.41
N PRO A 10 -22.97 11.49 -56.19
CA PRO A 10 -24.35 11.65 -55.69
C PRO A 10 -25.14 10.33 -55.63
N VAL A 11 -26.31 10.36 -54.97
CA VAL A 11 -27.33 9.30 -55.01
C VAL A 11 -28.64 9.89 -55.55
N THR A 12 -29.33 9.13 -56.40
CA THR A 12 -30.54 9.51 -57.15
C THR A 12 -31.83 9.41 -56.32
N ALA A 13 -32.87 10.11 -56.79
CA ALA A 13 -34.21 10.14 -56.18
C ALA A 13 -35.31 9.86 -57.21
N THR A 14 -36.33 9.09 -56.81
CA THR A 14 -37.61 8.78 -57.51
C THR A 14 -38.41 7.85 -56.57
N THR A 15 -39.73 7.92 -56.39
CA THR A 15 -40.74 8.92 -56.79
C THR A 15 -41.98 8.80 -55.85
N THR A 16 -42.88 9.77 -55.91
CA THR A 16 -44.08 9.88 -55.05
C THR A 16 -45.30 9.07 -55.52
N ALA A 17 -46.06 8.53 -54.57
CA ALA A 17 -47.50 8.27 -54.67
C ALA A 17 -48.20 8.64 -53.34
N SER A 18 -49.53 8.60 -53.28
CA SER A 18 -50.30 9.56 -52.44
C SER A 18 -51.73 9.11 -52.08
N ARG A 19 -52.27 9.70 -51.00
CA ARG A 19 -53.70 9.73 -50.56
C ARG A 19 -54.27 8.39 -50.04
N GLU A 20 -55.23 8.32 -49.12
CA GLU A 20 -55.91 9.23 -48.16
C GLU A 20 -56.58 8.31 -47.08
N GLY A 21 -57.04 8.70 -45.88
CA GLY A 21 -57.11 9.98 -45.15
C GLY A 21 -57.82 9.78 -43.77
N SER A 22 -58.05 10.87 -43.00
CA SER A 22 -58.73 10.91 -41.67
C SER A 22 -57.95 10.25 -40.48
N SER A 23 -57.97 10.75 -39.23
CA SER A 23 -58.52 11.99 -38.65
C SER A 23 -57.89 12.31 -37.27
N GLY A 24 -57.75 13.59 -36.92
CA GLY A 24 -57.89 14.06 -35.53
C GLY A 24 -56.62 14.44 -34.74
N GLU A 25 -56.67 15.65 -34.18
CA GLU A 25 -55.95 16.15 -32.99
C GLU A 25 -54.40 16.29 -33.02
N GLN A 26 -53.98 17.50 -33.41
CA GLN A 26 -52.73 18.10 -32.92
C GLN A 26 -52.86 18.45 -31.42
N PRO A 27 -51.86 18.16 -30.57
CA PRO A 27 -51.81 18.71 -29.23
C PRO A 27 -51.45 20.20 -29.27
N ASN A 28 -52.26 21.02 -28.59
CA ASN A 28 -52.06 22.46 -28.48
C ASN A 28 -50.66 22.85 -27.97
N THR A 29 -50.16 23.97 -28.47
CA THR A 29 -49.06 24.73 -27.89
C THR A 29 -49.42 25.19 -26.47
N ALA A 30 -48.98 24.46 -25.46
CA ALA A 30 -48.98 24.93 -24.08
C ALA A 30 -47.65 25.64 -23.78
N SER A 31 -47.75 26.85 -23.22
CA SER A 31 -46.65 27.72 -22.85
C SER A 31 -45.60 27.05 -21.96
N GLU A 32 -44.32 27.28 -22.25
CA GLU A 32 -43.24 26.98 -21.31
C GLU A 32 -43.32 27.91 -20.08
N ASP A 33 -44.06 27.50 -19.06
CA ASP A 33 -43.92 28.06 -17.73
C ASP A 33 -42.53 27.71 -17.17
N ARG A 34 -41.57 28.61 -17.38
CA ARG A 34 -40.23 28.56 -16.78
C ARG A 34 -40.29 28.94 -15.30
N CYS A 35 -41.02 28.15 -14.52
CA CYS A 35 -40.90 28.18 -13.07
C CYS A 35 -39.51 27.63 -12.68
N SER A 36 -38.70 28.48 -12.06
CA SER A 36 -37.31 28.20 -11.67
C SER A 36 -37.22 27.20 -10.52
N THR A 37 -37.41 25.91 -10.82
CA THR A 37 -37.20 24.86 -9.82
C THR A 37 -35.73 24.81 -9.39
N HIS A 38 -35.44 25.28 -8.17
CA HIS A 38 -34.10 25.29 -7.58
C HIS A 38 -33.39 23.94 -7.77
N PRO A 39 -32.06 23.91 -8.00
CA PRO A 39 -31.31 22.66 -8.17
C PRO A 39 -31.45 21.70 -6.98
N LEU A 40 -31.63 22.23 -5.76
CA LEU A 40 -31.99 21.47 -4.56
C LEU A 40 -33.33 20.73 -4.68
N LEU A 41 -34.37 21.36 -5.24
CA LEU A 41 -35.69 20.73 -5.46
C LEU A 41 -35.63 19.65 -6.56
N ALA A 42 -34.80 19.86 -7.60
CA ALA A 42 -34.54 18.84 -8.61
C ALA A 42 -33.76 17.64 -8.04
N HIS A 43 -32.78 17.90 -7.17
CA HIS A 43 -32.05 16.85 -6.44
C HIS A 43 -32.97 16.12 -5.47
N LEU A 44 -33.75 16.82 -4.63
CA LEU A 44 -34.73 16.23 -3.72
C LEU A 44 -35.78 15.38 -4.46
N LYS A 45 -36.34 15.85 -5.60
CA LYS A 45 -37.23 15.04 -6.43
C LYS A 45 -36.54 13.82 -7.05
N THR A 46 -35.21 13.83 -7.20
CA THR A 46 -34.43 12.70 -7.75
C THR A 46 -34.08 11.71 -6.64
N THR A 47 -33.61 12.18 -5.49
CA THR A 47 -33.39 11.39 -4.26
C THR A 47 -34.69 10.76 -3.78
N ALA A 48 -35.82 11.49 -3.76
CA ALA A 48 -37.12 10.94 -3.41
C ALA A 48 -37.57 9.86 -4.40
N ARG A 49 -37.36 10.03 -5.71
CA ARG A 49 -37.63 8.98 -6.72
C ARG A 49 -36.70 7.78 -6.57
N PHE A 50 -35.44 7.99 -6.16
CA PHE A 50 -34.51 6.91 -5.85
C PHE A 50 -34.98 6.13 -4.61
N LEU A 51 -35.26 6.80 -3.48
CA LEU A 51 -35.78 6.17 -2.27
C LEU A 51 -37.11 5.43 -2.53
N LEU A 52 -38.05 6.04 -3.25
CA LEU A 52 -39.32 5.40 -3.67
C LEU A 52 -39.12 4.23 -4.66
N SER A 53 -37.96 4.13 -5.32
CA SER A 53 -37.62 2.95 -6.14
C SER A 53 -37.11 1.78 -5.29
N GLN A 54 -36.44 2.07 -4.16
CA GLN A 54 -35.93 1.10 -3.18
C GLN A 54 -37.00 0.73 -2.11
N TRP A 55 -38.27 0.77 -2.50
CA TRP A 55 -39.40 0.62 -1.58
C TRP A 55 -39.46 -0.76 -0.90
N MET A 56 -38.77 -1.77 -1.44
CA MET A 56 -38.78 -3.11 -0.86
C MET A 56 -37.71 -3.28 0.22
N ILE A 57 -36.50 -2.74 0.08
CA ILE A 57 -35.56 -2.67 1.21
C ILE A 57 -36.15 -1.82 2.34
N ILE A 58 -36.76 -0.69 2.01
CA ILE A 58 -37.47 0.14 3.00
C ILE A 58 -38.60 -0.68 3.65
N GLY A 59 -39.38 -1.41 2.86
CA GLY A 59 -40.43 -2.32 3.36
C GLY A 59 -39.90 -3.43 4.28
N ILE A 60 -38.77 -4.08 3.92
CA ILE A 60 -38.10 -5.09 4.74
C ILE A 60 -37.61 -4.48 6.05
N GLY A 61 -36.95 -3.32 6.00
CA GLY A 61 -36.51 -2.59 7.19
C GLY A 61 -37.68 -2.22 8.12
N ILE A 62 -38.79 -1.73 7.55
CA ILE A 62 -40.00 -1.41 8.31
C ILE A 62 -40.58 -2.67 8.96
N VAL A 63 -40.73 -3.79 8.25
CA VAL A 63 -41.29 -5.01 8.88
C VAL A 63 -40.34 -5.63 9.90
N CYS A 64 -39.03 -5.52 9.75
CA CYS A 64 -38.08 -5.93 10.78
C CYS A 64 -38.17 -5.06 12.04
N LEU A 65 -38.34 -3.74 11.88
CA LEU A 65 -38.56 -2.82 13.00
C LEU A 65 -39.92 -3.08 13.69
N LEU A 66 -40.99 -3.30 12.92
CA LEU A 66 -42.30 -3.67 13.46
C LEU A 66 -42.25 -5.03 14.16
N ALA A 67 -41.48 -5.99 13.66
CA ALA A 67 -41.25 -7.26 14.33
C ALA A 67 -40.47 -7.11 15.65
N TYR A 68 -39.51 -6.19 15.71
CA TYR A 68 -38.71 -5.92 16.90
C TYR A 68 -39.53 -5.21 18.00
N PHE A 69 -40.30 -4.16 17.64
CA PHE A 69 -41.10 -3.41 18.60
C PHE A 69 -42.44 -4.08 18.95
N PHE A 70 -43.02 -4.86 18.04
CA PHE A 70 -44.32 -5.53 18.21
C PHE A 70 -44.24 -7.03 17.89
N PRO A 71 -43.37 -7.80 18.59
CA PRO A 71 -43.09 -9.19 18.25
C PRO A 71 -44.35 -10.08 18.32
N HIS A 72 -45.21 -9.89 19.32
CA HIS A 72 -46.41 -10.70 19.53
C HIS A 72 -47.55 -10.44 18.53
N VAL A 73 -47.45 -9.45 17.63
CA VAL A 73 -48.51 -9.17 16.66
C VAL A 73 -48.54 -10.23 15.56
N ALA A 74 -47.46 -10.33 14.78
CA ALA A 74 -47.37 -11.23 13.62
C ALA A 74 -46.65 -12.55 13.91
N ALA A 75 -46.22 -12.81 15.15
CA ALA A 75 -45.66 -14.11 15.54
C ALA A 75 -46.69 -15.25 15.34
N HIS A 76 -46.22 -16.49 15.24
CA HIS A 76 -47.09 -17.67 15.21
C HIS A 76 -47.90 -17.78 16.52
N GLY A 77 -49.23 -17.84 16.44
CA GLY A 77 -50.11 -17.72 17.61
C GLY A 77 -50.28 -16.30 18.17
N GLY A 78 -49.71 -15.28 17.50
CA GLY A 78 -49.83 -13.87 17.86
C GLY A 78 -51.19 -13.25 17.55
N VAL A 79 -51.33 -11.94 17.79
CA VAL A 79 -52.62 -11.20 17.73
C VAL A 79 -53.36 -11.40 16.41
N ILE A 80 -52.69 -11.36 15.27
CA ILE A 80 -53.32 -11.54 13.94
C ILE A 80 -53.44 -13.01 13.51
N ARG A 81 -53.12 -13.98 14.39
CA ARG A 81 -53.09 -15.43 14.13
C ARG A 81 -52.38 -15.73 12.81
N SER A 82 -51.09 -15.37 12.74
CA SER A 82 -50.29 -15.37 11.51
C SER A 82 -50.23 -16.73 10.79
N GLU A 83 -50.44 -17.82 11.51
CA GLU A 83 -50.62 -19.15 10.92
C GLU A 83 -51.76 -19.17 9.89
N TYR A 84 -52.88 -18.48 10.15
CA TYR A 84 -54.02 -18.40 9.22
C TYR A 84 -53.93 -17.17 8.32
N SER A 85 -53.66 -15.99 8.86
CA SER A 85 -53.67 -14.74 8.09
C SER A 85 -52.49 -14.62 7.13
N ILE A 86 -51.33 -15.19 7.48
CA ILE A 86 -50.09 -15.06 6.70
C ILE A 86 -49.67 -16.41 6.07
N LEU A 87 -49.50 -17.49 6.85
CA LEU A 87 -49.01 -18.78 6.31
C LEU A 87 -50.04 -19.50 5.43
N TYR A 88 -51.35 -19.36 5.69
CA TYR A 88 -52.39 -19.70 4.71
C TYR A 88 -52.72 -18.50 3.80
N GLY A 89 -53.18 -17.38 4.37
CA GLY A 89 -53.76 -16.25 3.61
C GLY A 89 -52.79 -15.54 2.67
N ALA A 90 -51.73 -14.92 3.19
CA ALA A 90 -50.76 -14.19 2.38
C ALA A 90 -50.03 -15.10 1.37
N VAL A 91 -49.75 -16.35 1.74
CA VAL A 91 -49.18 -17.37 0.85
C VAL A 91 -50.14 -17.73 -0.29
N ALA A 92 -51.43 -17.97 0.00
CA ALA A 92 -52.45 -18.21 -1.01
C ALA A 92 -52.56 -17.04 -2.02
N VAL A 93 -52.46 -15.80 -1.55
CA VAL A 93 -52.43 -14.61 -2.42
C VAL A 93 -51.18 -14.58 -3.30
N ILE A 94 -49.99 -14.92 -2.77
CA ILE A 94 -48.75 -15.04 -3.56
C ILE A 94 -48.91 -16.05 -4.70
N PHE A 95 -49.41 -17.25 -4.40
CA PHE A 95 -49.52 -18.33 -5.37
C PHE A 95 -50.70 -18.17 -6.34
N LEU A 96 -51.81 -17.54 -5.93
CA LEU A 96 -52.88 -17.11 -6.82
C LEU A 96 -52.38 -16.09 -7.85
N ILE A 97 -51.64 -15.07 -7.40
CA ILE A 97 -51.07 -14.03 -8.28
C ILE A 97 -49.99 -14.63 -9.20
N SER A 98 -49.23 -15.63 -8.72
CA SER A 98 -48.35 -16.42 -9.57
C SER A 98 -49.12 -17.11 -10.70
N GLY A 99 -50.22 -17.79 -10.38
CA GLY A 99 -51.09 -18.43 -11.38
C GLY A 99 -51.61 -17.45 -12.42
N LEU A 100 -52.10 -16.29 -11.96
CA LEU A 100 -52.63 -15.23 -12.83
C LEU A 100 -51.56 -14.54 -13.71
N SER A 101 -50.27 -14.63 -13.35
CA SER A 101 -49.17 -13.96 -14.05
C SER A 101 -48.74 -14.64 -15.35
N ILE A 102 -48.92 -15.96 -15.45
CA ILE A 102 -48.39 -16.76 -16.56
C ILE A 102 -49.34 -16.67 -17.77
N SER A 103 -48.81 -16.69 -18.99
CA SER A 103 -49.66 -16.81 -20.19
C SER A 103 -49.60 -18.24 -20.69
N GLY A 104 -50.77 -18.89 -20.87
CA GLY A 104 -50.83 -20.27 -21.38
C GLY A 104 -50.10 -20.46 -22.72
N LYS A 105 -50.13 -19.43 -23.60
CA LYS A 105 -49.35 -19.43 -24.85
C LYS A 105 -47.83 -19.41 -24.61
N LYS A 106 -47.34 -18.65 -23.61
CA LYS A 106 -45.91 -18.63 -23.26
C LYS A 106 -45.46 -19.91 -22.55
N LEU A 107 -46.33 -20.49 -21.72
CA LEU A 107 -46.07 -21.76 -21.06
C LEU A 107 -45.84 -22.87 -22.09
N LEU A 108 -46.69 -22.96 -23.13
CA LEU A 108 -46.54 -23.93 -24.22
C LEU A 108 -45.25 -23.74 -25.04
N VAL A 109 -44.82 -22.50 -25.29
CA VAL A 109 -43.59 -22.22 -26.07
C VAL A 109 -42.33 -22.74 -25.37
N HIS A 110 -42.21 -22.58 -24.05
CA HIS A 110 -41.02 -23.02 -23.31
C HIS A 110 -41.16 -24.42 -22.69
N ALA A 111 -42.36 -25.01 -22.66
CA ALA A 111 -42.57 -26.38 -22.17
C ALA A 111 -41.68 -27.42 -22.88
N GLY A 112 -41.39 -27.22 -24.18
CA GLY A 112 -40.50 -28.10 -24.96
C GLY A 112 -39.00 -27.96 -24.67
N ASN A 113 -38.57 -26.95 -23.90
CA ASN A 113 -37.15 -26.68 -23.62
C ASN A 113 -36.62 -27.56 -22.48
N TRP A 114 -36.65 -28.88 -22.67
CA TRP A 114 -36.26 -29.88 -21.66
C TRP A 114 -34.86 -29.66 -21.09
N ARG A 115 -33.95 -29.07 -21.86
CA ARG A 115 -32.57 -28.76 -21.46
C ARG A 115 -32.50 -27.67 -20.40
N LEU A 116 -33.31 -26.61 -20.55
CA LEU A 116 -33.44 -25.55 -19.57
C LEU A 116 -34.01 -26.13 -18.26
N HIS A 117 -35.13 -26.86 -18.36
CA HIS A 117 -35.81 -27.47 -17.22
C HIS A 117 -34.89 -28.43 -16.46
N CYS A 118 -34.19 -29.32 -17.17
CA CYS A 118 -33.25 -30.26 -16.54
C CYS A 118 -32.09 -29.55 -15.84
N LEU A 119 -31.56 -28.45 -16.41
CA LEU A 119 -30.47 -27.69 -15.80
C LEU A 119 -30.95 -26.92 -14.56
N VAL A 120 -32.03 -26.14 -14.66
CA VAL A 120 -32.48 -25.27 -13.58
C VAL A 120 -33.12 -26.06 -12.44
N GLN A 121 -33.96 -27.05 -12.74
CA GLN A 121 -34.53 -27.93 -11.72
C GLN A 121 -33.46 -28.90 -11.15
N GLY A 122 -32.52 -29.38 -11.97
CA GLY A 122 -31.38 -30.17 -11.52
C GLY A 122 -30.44 -29.41 -10.59
N VAL A 123 -30.16 -28.14 -10.87
CA VAL A 123 -29.46 -27.27 -9.91
C VAL A 123 -30.30 -27.08 -8.65
N SER A 124 -31.57 -26.75 -8.80
CA SER A 124 -32.46 -26.42 -7.66
C SER A 124 -32.64 -27.59 -6.68
N PHE A 125 -32.85 -28.80 -7.17
CA PHE A 125 -33.24 -29.97 -6.36
C PHE A 125 -32.18 -31.07 -6.24
N ALA A 126 -31.11 -31.08 -7.03
CA ALA A 126 -30.01 -32.03 -6.86
C ALA A 126 -28.70 -31.33 -6.45
N LEU A 127 -28.23 -30.34 -7.21
CA LEU A 127 -26.93 -29.71 -6.93
C LEU A 127 -26.96 -28.91 -5.62
N CYS A 128 -27.94 -28.01 -5.43
CA CYS A 128 -28.03 -27.20 -4.23
C CYS A 128 -28.13 -28.07 -2.96
N PRO A 129 -29.03 -29.10 -2.88
CA PRO A 129 -29.09 -29.98 -1.72
C PRO A 129 -27.82 -30.80 -1.47
N VAL A 130 -27.22 -31.41 -2.50
CA VAL A 130 -26.01 -32.24 -2.33
C VAL A 130 -24.79 -31.39 -1.93
N THR A 131 -24.63 -30.20 -2.52
CA THR A 131 -23.53 -29.29 -2.13
C THR A 131 -23.75 -28.75 -0.72
N MET A 132 -24.98 -28.40 -0.34
CA MET A 132 -25.28 -27.99 1.04
C MET A 132 -25.04 -29.11 2.05
N TYR A 133 -25.43 -30.35 1.72
CA TYR A 133 -25.13 -31.51 2.56
C TYR A 133 -23.63 -31.69 2.79
N ALA A 134 -22.82 -31.60 1.73
CA ALA A 134 -21.37 -31.66 1.85
C ALA A 134 -20.80 -30.55 2.74
N PHE A 135 -21.31 -29.32 2.65
CA PHE A 135 -20.91 -28.23 3.53
C PHE A 135 -21.35 -28.43 4.98
N VAL A 136 -22.59 -28.88 5.23
CA VAL A 136 -23.07 -29.17 6.59
C VAL A 136 -22.27 -30.29 7.23
N GLN A 137 -21.90 -31.33 6.48
CA GLN A 137 -21.00 -32.38 6.95
C GLN A 137 -19.59 -31.85 7.28
N ALA A 138 -19.02 -30.99 6.42
CA ALA A 138 -17.72 -30.36 6.67
C ALA A 138 -17.74 -29.42 7.89
N ILE A 139 -18.83 -28.67 8.09
CA ILE A 139 -19.04 -27.81 9.26
C ILE A 139 -19.17 -28.66 10.53
N ASN A 140 -19.98 -29.73 10.50
CA ASN A 140 -20.18 -30.63 11.64
C ASN A 140 -18.87 -31.33 12.05
N ALA A 141 -18.06 -31.77 11.08
CA ALA A 141 -16.74 -32.37 11.34
C ALA A 141 -15.69 -31.35 11.83
N GLY A 142 -15.82 -30.07 11.47
CA GLY A 142 -14.92 -29.00 11.89
C GLY A 142 -15.28 -28.35 13.24
N ASP A 143 -16.55 -28.39 13.63
CA ASP A 143 -17.07 -27.79 14.87
C ASP A 143 -17.07 -28.78 16.03
N THR A 144 -15.88 -29.22 16.43
CA THR A 144 -15.64 -30.17 17.53
C THR A 144 -15.97 -29.62 18.92
N ALA A 145 -16.32 -28.33 19.01
CA ALA A 145 -16.73 -27.65 20.24
C ALA A 145 -18.23 -27.30 20.25
N GLU A 146 -19.01 -27.84 19.31
CA GLU A 146 -20.47 -27.69 19.19
C GLU A 146 -20.97 -26.24 19.25
N LYS A 147 -20.17 -25.30 18.73
CA LYS A 147 -20.48 -23.87 18.79
C LYS A 147 -21.52 -23.43 17.76
N ILE A 148 -21.78 -24.22 16.73
CA ILE A 148 -22.69 -23.90 15.64
C ILE A 148 -24.04 -24.58 15.88
N ASP A 149 -25.10 -23.78 16.02
CA ASP A 149 -26.45 -24.29 16.30
C ASP A 149 -26.91 -25.27 15.19
N ARG A 150 -27.12 -26.54 15.56
CA ARG A 150 -27.51 -27.60 14.63
C ARG A 150 -28.91 -27.36 14.02
N VAL A 151 -29.81 -26.65 14.70
CA VAL A 151 -31.12 -26.24 14.15
C VAL A 151 -30.94 -25.34 12.93
N VAL A 152 -29.95 -24.44 12.96
CA VAL A 152 -29.61 -23.54 11.86
C VAL A 152 -28.99 -24.32 10.69
N LEU A 153 -28.21 -25.38 10.95
CA LEU A 153 -27.70 -26.28 9.91
C LEU A 153 -28.83 -27.06 9.21
N VAL A 154 -29.86 -27.52 9.93
CA VAL A 154 -31.05 -28.09 9.27
C VAL A 154 -31.81 -27.02 8.48
N GLY A 155 -31.90 -25.79 9.00
CA GLY A 155 -32.42 -24.64 8.26
C GLY A 155 -31.69 -24.39 6.93
N PHE A 156 -30.37 -24.58 6.89
CA PHE A 156 -29.58 -24.52 5.65
C PHE A 156 -29.89 -25.66 4.68
N LEU A 157 -30.00 -26.92 5.16
CA LEU A 157 -30.40 -28.07 4.33
C LEU A 157 -31.77 -27.85 3.70
N LEU A 158 -32.76 -27.42 4.49
CA LEU A 158 -34.09 -27.06 4.00
C LEU A 158 -34.03 -25.93 2.96
N THR A 159 -33.26 -24.87 3.26
CA THR A 159 -33.06 -23.73 2.34
C THR A 159 -32.46 -24.16 1.00
N ALA A 160 -31.61 -25.20 0.98
CA ALA A 160 -31.10 -25.76 -0.25
C ALA A 160 -32.13 -26.62 -1.00
N CYS A 161 -33.02 -27.31 -0.30
CA CYS A 161 -34.05 -28.21 -0.86
C CYS A 161 -35.30 -27.50 -1.42
N ILE A 162 -35.56 -26.24 -1.04
CA ILE A 162 -36.71 -25.47 -1.52
C ILE A 162 -36.53 -24.92 -2.95
N PRO A 163 -37.62 -24.68 -3.70
CA PRO A 163 -37.57 -24.16 -5.07
C PRO A 163 -37.33 -22.66 -5.13
N THR A 164 -37.31 -22.15 -6.36
CA THR A 164 -36.91 -20.78 -6.71
C THR A 164 -38.01 -19.71 -6.55
N THR A 165 -37.62 -18.43 -6.42
CA THR A 165 -38.56 -17.33 -6.10
C THR A 165 -39.38 -16.88 -7.30
N ILE A 166 -40.69 -16.68 -7.09
CA ILE A 166 -41.62 -16.34 -8.18
C ILE A 166 -41.44 -14.91 -8.69
N ALA A 167 -41.82 -13.92 -7.89
CA ALA A 167 -41.87 -12.53 -8.34
C ALA A 167 -40.48 -11.92 -8.58
N SER A 168 -39.48 -12.28 -7.78
CA SER A 168 -38.14 -11.67 -7.87
C SER A 168 -37.42 -12.09 -9.14
N ASN A 169 -37.31 -13.39 -9.43
CA ASN A 169 -36.48 -13.87 -10.52
C ASN A 169 -37.02 -13.47 -11.89
N VAL A 170 -38.34 -13.44 -12.05
CA VAL A 170 -39.00 -12.95 -13.27
C VAL A 170 -38.73 -11.45 -13.48
N VAL A 171 -38.78 -10.64 -12.41
CA VAL A 171 -38.51 -9.20 -12.51
C VAL A 171 -37.02 -8.92 -12.73
N MET A 172 -36.11 -9.66 -12.08
CA MET A 172 -34.67 -9.50 -12.26
C MET A 172 -34.18 -9.98 -13.62
N THR A 173 -34.67 -11.13 -14.09
CA THR A 173 -34.39 -11.63 -15.44
C THR A 173 -34.83 -10.60 -16.48
N ARG A 174 -36.07 -10.09 -16.39
CA ARG A 174 -36.58 -9.01 -17.25
C ARG A 174 -35.76 -7.71 -17.13
N ALA A 175 -35.30 -7.35 -15.93
CA ALA A 175 -34.48 -6.15 -15.70
C ALA A 175 -33.07 -6.28 -16.33
N ALA A 176 -32.51 -7.48 -16.31
CA ALA A 176 -31.21 -7.83 -16.88
C ALA A 176 -31.24 -8.16 -18.39
N ASP A 177 -32.39 -8.00 -19.05
CA ASP A 177 -32.60 -8.33 -20.47
C ASP A 177 -32.50 -9.84 -20.78
N GLY A 178 -32.84 -10.66 -19.80
CA GLY A 178 -32.99 -12.11 -19.92
C GLY A 178 -34.39 -12.56 -20.34
N ASP A 179 -34.54 -13.86 -20.58
CA ASP A 179 -35.82 -14.46 -20.98
C ASP A 179 -36.81 -14.54 -19.80
N GLU A 180 -37.72 -13.58 -19.74
CA GLU A 180 -38.83 -13.52 -18.78
C GLU A 180 -39.74 -14.76 -18.83
N ALA A 181 -39.96 -15.33 -20.03
CA ALA A 181 -40.86 -16.46 -20.22
C ALA A 181 -40.22 -17.76 -19.72
N ALA A 182 -38.95 -18.00 -20.05
CA ALA A 182 -38.14 -19.06 -19.46
C ALA A 182 -38.15 -18.98 -17.92
N ALA A 183 -37.83 -17.81 -17.35
CA ALA A 183 -37.82 -17.61 -15.90
C ALA A 183 -39.19 -17.88 -15.24
N LEU A 184 -40.31 -17.49 -15.89
CA LEU A 184 -41.67 -17.78 -15.41
C LEU A 184 -41.99 -19.28 -15.38
N VAL A 185 -41.54 -20.04 -16.38
CA VAL A 185 -41.80 -21.50 -16.45
C VAL A 185 -40.94 -22.26 -15.44
N GLU A 186 -39.66 -21.93 -15.30
CA GLU A 186 -38.78 -22.56 -14.29
C GLU A 186 -39.26 -22.31 -12.86
N VAL A 187 -39.73 -21.09 -12.61
CA VAL A 187 -40.43 -20.70 -11.38
C VAL A 187 -41.65 -21.58 -11.13
N LEU A 188 -42.51 -21.76 -12.14
CA LEU A 188 -43.73 -22.56 -12.02
C LEU A 188 -43.40 -24.01 -11.70
N LEU A 189 -42.55 -24.65 -12.51
CA LEU A 189 -42.16 -26.05 -12.34
C LEU A 189 -41.53 -26.28 -10.96
N GLY A 190 -40.59 -25.43 -10.56
CA GLY A 190 -39.97 -25.52 -9.24
C GLY A 190 -40.99 -25.43 -8.11
N ASN A 191 -41.93 -24.49 -8.18
CA ASN A 191 -42.96 -24.33 -7.15
C ASN A 191 -44.06 -25.41 -7.20
N VAL A 192 -44.21 -26.13 -8.31
CA VAL A 192 -45.08 -27.31 -8.42
C VAL A 192 -44.40 -28.56 -7.84
N PHE A 193 -43.10 -28.76 -8.09
CA PHE A 193 -42.36 -29.93 -7.57
C PHE A 193 -41.94 -29.77 -6.10
N GLY A 194 -41.64 -28.54 -5.67
CA GLY A 194 -41.09 -28.24 -4.33
C GLY A 194 -41.88 -28.82 -3.16
N PRO A 195 -43.21 -28.65 -3.06
CA PRO A 195 -43.98 -29.19 -1.93
C PRO A 195 -43.91 -30.71 -1.79
N VAL A 196 -43.57 -31.46 -2.86
CA VAL A 196 -43.40 -32.92 -2.82
C VAL A 196 -41.94 -33.31 -2.54
N ILE A 197 -41.00 -32.69 -3.25
CA ILE A 197 -39.57 -33.06 -3.22
C ILE A 197 -38.86 -32.52 -1.98
N SER A 198 -39.09 -31.25 -1.62
CA SER A 198 -38.37 -30.57 -0.54
C SER A 198 -38.48 -31.26 0.83
N PRO A 199 -39.64 -31.79 1.28
CA PRO A 199 -39.74 -32.52 2.54
C PRO A 199 -38.89 -33.79 2.55
N ALA A 200 -39.07 -34.67 1.56
CA ALA A 200 -38.30 -35.92 1.44
C ALA A 200 -36.80 -35.67 1.39
N PHE A 201 -36.35 -34.73 0.56
CA PHE A 201 -34.93 -34.44 0.40
C PHE A 201 -34.32 -33.85 1.67
N THR A 202 -35.05 -32.98 2.38
CA THR A 202 -34.54 -32.39 3.63
C THR A 202 -34.35 -33.46 4.70
N VAL A 203 -35.30 -34.39 4.87
CA VAL A 203 -35.16 -35.50 5.83
C VAL A 203 -34.08 -36.50 5.40
N ALA A 204 -34.03 -36.86 4.11
CA ALA A 204 -33.05 -37.82 3.59
C ALA A 204 -31.59 -37.30 3.65
N LEU A 205 -31.39 -35.98 3.64
CA LEU A 205 -30.08 -35.34 3.72
C LEU A 205 -29.69 -34.91 5.16
N LEU A 206 -30.44 -35.30 6.19
CA LEU A 206 -29.99 -35.11 7.57
C LEU A 206 -28.74 -35.99 7.83
N PRO A 207 -27.62 -35.43 8.34
CA PRO A 207 -26.42 -36.20 8.69
C PRO A 207 -26.70 -37.38 9.62
N LYS A 208 -25.99 -38.49 9.43
CA LYS A 208 -26.27 -39.77 10.11
C LYS A 208 -25.59 -39.95 11.47
N ASP A 209 -24.76 -39.00 11.89
CA ASP A 209 -24.33 -38.89 13.28
C ASP A 209 -25.53 -38.47 14.16
N GLY A 210 -25.57 -38.96 15.40
CA GLY A 210 -26.75 -38.87 16.27
C GLY A 210 -27.18 -37.45 16.64
N SER A 211 -26.34 -36.44 16.38
CA SER A 211 -26.63 -35.03 16.66
C SER A 211 -27.86 -34.49 15.92
N PHE A 212 -28.29 -35.15 14.83
CA PHE A 212 -29.46 -34.77 14.03
C PHE A 212 -30.70 -35.67 14.22
N ASP A 213 -30.63 -36.70 15.07
CA ASP A 213 -31.71 -37.71 15.21
C ASP A 213 -33.03 -37.11 15.69
N MET A 214 -32.97 -36.04 16.49
CA MET A 214 -34.13 -35.27 16.95
C MET A 214 -35.02 -34.81 15.79
N TRP A 215 -34.44 -34.36 14.66
CA TRP A 215 -35.21 -33.88 13.50
C TRP A 215 -35.54 -34.97 12.48
N LYS A 216 -34.98 -36.18 12.64
CA LYS A 216 -35.36 -37.39 11.88
C LYS A 216 -36.56 -38.09 12.52
N ASN A 217 -36.52 -38.31 13.84
CA ASN A 217 -37.43 -39.22 14.53
C ASN A 217 -38.86 -38.70 14.73
N VAL A 218 -39.15 -37.44 14.36
CA VAL A 218 -40.53 -36.93 14.27
C VAL A 218 -41.26 -37.48 13.03
N SER A 219 -40.59 -38.18 12.12
CA SER A 219 -41.23 -38.96 11.05
C SER A 219 -41.49 -40.43 11.45
N GLY A 220 -41.94 -40.68 12.69
CA GLY A 220 -42.46 -41.99 13.10
C GLY A 220 -43.64 -42.45 12.22
N ASP A 221 -44.43 -41.49 11.73
CA ASP A 221 -45.29 -41.66 10.56
C ASP A 221 -44.98 -40.59 9.51
N LEU A 222 -44.23 -40.98 8.46
CA LEU A 222 -43.99 -40.15 7.26
C LEU A 222 -45.31 -39.66 6.64
N ASN A 223 -46.40 -40.43 6.77
CA ASN A 223 -47.71 -40.05 6.24
C ASN A 223 -48.31 -38.87 7.00
N GLU A 224 -48.07 -38.71 8.31
CA GLU A 224 -48.58 -37.58 9.08
C GLU A 224 -47.85 -36.27 8.72
N MET A 225 -46.52 -36.30 8.62
CA MET A 225 -45.75 -35.16 8.12
C MET A 225 -46.25 -34.76 6.72
N TYR A 226 -46.37 -35.71 5.80
CA TYR A 226 -46.88 -35.43 4.45
C TYR A 226 -48.33 -34.96 4.46
N ARG A 227 -49.20 -35.48 5.33
CA ARG A 227 -50.59 -35.02 5.49
C ARG A 227 -50.65 -33.56 5.94
N ASN A 228 -49.79 -33.15 6.87
CA ASN A 228 -49.70 -31.77 7.34
C ASN A 228 -49.14 -30.84 6.26
N VAL A 229 -48.09 -31.25 5.56
CA VAL A 229 -47.50 -30.53 4.42
C VAL A 229 -48.50 -30.39 3.26
N PHE A 230 -49.17 -31.46 2.83
CA PHE A 230 -50.20 -31.40 1.79
C PHE A 230 -51.47 -30.66 2.22
N LYS A 231 -51.84 -30.66 3.51
CA LYS A 231 -52.96 -29.84 4.00
C LYS A 231 -52.63 -28.35 3.94
N LEU A 232 -51.46 -27.93 4.45
CA LEU A 232 -51.04 -26.54 4.41
C LEU A 232 -50.79 -26.08 2.97
N LEU A 233 -49.85 -26.72 2.26
CA LEU A 233 -49.41 -26.31 0.94
C LEU A 233 -50.43 -26.67 -0.16
N GLY A 234 -51.26 -27.69 0.03
CA GLY A 234 -52.40 -27.94 -0.86
C GLY A 234 -53.38 -26.76 -0.89
N LEU A 235 -53.70 -26.21 0.28
CA LEU A 235 -54.64 -25.09 0.41
C LEU A 235 -54.00 -23.72 0.16
N SER A 236 -52.72 -23.51 0.48
CA SER A 236 -52.04 -22.21 0.32
C SER A 236 -51.15 -22.09 -0.92
N VAL A 237 -50.79 -23.20 -1.58
CA VAL A 237 -49.89 -23.21 -2.76
C VAL A 237 -50.59 -23.80 -3.97
N TYR A 238 -50.97 -25.08 -3.94
CA TYR A 238 -51.49 -25.77 -5.12
C TYR A 238 -52.87 -25.28 -5.55
N LEU A 239 -53.85 -25.25 -4.64
CA LEU A 239 -55.21 -24.82 -4.95
C LEU A 239 -55.25 -23.37 -5.46
N PRO A 240 -54.59 -22.37 -4.81
CA PRO A 240 -54.58 -21.00 -5.32
C PRO A 240 -53.84 -20.87 -6.65
N LEU A 241 -52.72 -21.58 -6.85
CA LEU A 241 -51.98 -21.59 -8.11
C LEU A 241 -52.83 -22.16 -9.26
N ALA A 242 -53.51 -23.29 -9.02
CA ALA A 242 -54.39 -23.94 -10.00
C ALA A 242 -55.60 -23.06 -10.35
N ILE A 243 -56.28 -22.48 -9.35
CA ILE A 243 -57.36 -21.50 -9.57
C ILE A 243 -56.84 -20.32 -10.38
N GLY A 244 -55.65 -19.78 -10.05
CA GLY A 244 -55.03 -18.69 -10.79
C GLY A 244 -54.77 -19.03 -12.25
N GLN A 245 -54.27 -20.23 -12.55
CA GLN A 245 -54.08 -20.71 -13.93
C GLN A 245 -55.41 -20.88 -14.67
N LEU A 246 -56.42 -21.48 -14.05
CA LEU A 246 -57.74 -21.69 -14.65
C LEU A 246 -58.41 -20.36 -15.00
N VAL A 247 -58.47 -19.43 -14.06
CA VAL A 247 -59.01 -18.07 -14.27
C VAL A 247 -58.25 -17.32 -15.37
N ARG A 248 -56.92 -17.48 -15.42
CA ARG A 248 -56.06 -16.87 -16.43
C ARG A 248 -56.21 -17.50 -17.82
N TRP A 249 -56.51 -18.79 -17.90
CA TRP A 249 -56.80 -19.50 -19.14
C TRP A 249 -58.19 -19.13 -19.69
N MET A 250 -59.20 -19.05 -18.82
CA MET A 250 -60.57 -18.68 -19.22
C MET A 250 -60.70 -17.23 -19.71
N TRP A 251 -59.98 -16.28 -19.09
CA TRP A 251 -60.13 -14.84 -19.41
C TRP A 251 -58.79 -14.09 -19.61
N PRO A 252 -57.96 -14.47 -20.60
CA PRO A 252 -56.59 -13.96 -20.72
C PRO A 252 -56.51 -12.43 -20.81
N GLU A 253 -57.25 -11.80 -21.74
CA GLU A 253 -57.16 -10.33 -21.97
C GLU A 253 -57.79 -9.49 -20.86
N VAL A 254 -58.74 -10.04 -20.09
CA VAL A 254 -59.34 -9.36 -18.94
C VAL A 254 -58.40 -9.42 -17.75
N ILE A 255 -57.86 -10.60 -17.45
CA ILE A 255 -56.92 -10.80 -16.35
C ILE A 255 -55.62 -10.02 -16.58
N MET A 256 -55.09 -9.94 -17.80
CA MET A 256 -53.88 -9.14 -18.06
C MET A 256 -54.11 -7.64 -17.82
N ARG A 257 -55.28 -7.11 -18.20
CA ARG A 257 -55.66 -5.72 -17.89
C ARG A 257 -55.85 -5.51 -16.38
N ALA A 258 -56.45 -6.47 -15.67
CA ALA A 258 -56.59 -6.41 -14.21
C ALA A 258 -55.23 -6.43 -13.49
N MET A 259 -54.33 -7.34 -13.87
CA MET A 259 -52.96 -7.47 -13.35
C MET A 259 -52.17 -6.17 -13.47
N GLN A 260 -52.32 -5.44 -14.60
CA GLN A 260 -51.68 -4.14 -14.81
C GLN A 260 -52.37 -2.99 -14.06
N ARG A 261 -53.70 -2.87 -14.18
CA ARG A 261 -54.50 -1.77 -13.58
C ARG A 261 -54.41 -1.77 -12.05
N TRP A 262 -54.59 -2.94 -11.43
CA TRP A 262 -54.53 -3.11 -9.98
C TRP A 262 -53.12 -3.43 -9.46
N ARG A 263 -52.13 -3.52 -10.37
CA ARG A 263 -50.71 -3.82 -10.05
C ARG A 263 -50.55 -5.06 -9.16
N LEU A 264 -51.29 -6.13 -9.43
CA LEU A 264 -51.39 -7.30 -8.54
C LEU A 264 -50.03 -7.94 -8.21
N ASN A 265 -49.03 -7.87 -9.11
CA ASN A 265 -47.65 -8.29 -8.81
C ASN A 265 -47.04 -7.57 -7.58
N LYS A 266 -47.41 -6.32 -7.31
CA LYS A 266 -47.02 -5.60 -6.09
C LYS A 266 -47.76 -6.09 -4.85
N VAL A 267 -49.00 -6.56 -4.99
CA VAL A 267 -49.78 -7.14 -3.88
C VAL A 267 -49.13 -8.45 -3.41
N GLY A 268 -48.83 -9.38 -4.33
CA GLY A 268 -48.09 -10.61 -3.99
C GLY A 268 -46.70 -10.31 -3.41
N THR A 269 -46.06 -9.23 -3.87
CA THR A 269 -44.79 -8.74 -3.29
C THR A 269 -44.95 -8.19 -1.87
N PHE A 270 -46.05 -7.51 -1.57
CA PHE A 270 -46.39 -7.04 -0.22
C PHE A 270 -46.74 -8.21 0.72
N CYS A 271 -47.46 -9.22 0.24
CA CYS A 271 -47.71 -10.46 0.99
C CYS A 271 -46.42 -11.18 1.41
N LEU A 272 -45.35 -11.08 0.61
CA LEU A 272 -44.03 -11.58 1.00
C LEU A 272 -43.38 -10.73 2.11
N LEU A 273 -43.64 -9.42 2.18
CA LEU A 273 -43.23 -8.60 3.34
C LEU A 273 -43.98 -9.02 4.61
N LEU A 274 -45.26 -9.38 4.52
CA LEU A 274 -46.01 -9.94 5.65
C LEU A 274 -45.43 -11.29 6.12
N LEU A 275 -45.00 -12.14 5.20
CA LEU A 275 -44.31 -13.39 5.52
C LEU A 275 -42.99 -13.15 6.27
N ILE A 276 -42.17 -12.21 5.77
CA ILE A 276 -40.93 -11.78 6.43
C ILE A 276 -41.24 -11.19 7.82
N TRP A 277 -42.27 -10.34 7.93
CA TRP A 277 -42.74 -9.76 9.19
C TRP A 277 -43.07 -10.84 10.22
N SER A 278 -43.93 -11.80 9.86
CA SER A 278 -44.34 -12.89 10.75
C SER A 278 -43.17 -13.73 11.24
N SER A 279 -42.19 -13.95 10.37
CA SER A 279 -41.03 -14.78 10.66
C SER A 279 -40.07 -14.08 11.62
N PHE A 280 -39.73 -12.81 11.36
CA PHE A 280 -38.95 -12.00 12.31
C PHE A 280 -39.71 -11.77 13.62
N SER A 281 -41.04 -11.55 13.58
CA SER A 281 -41.87 -11.44 14.78
C SER A 281 -41.81 -12.71 15.62
N SER A 282 -41.86 -13.89 14.98
CA SER A 282 -41.68 -15.17 15.66
C SER A 282 -40.27 -15.33 16.25
N CYS A 283 -39.23 -14.88 15.53
CA CYS A 283 -37.86 -14.90 16.04
C CYS A 283 -37.67 -13.98 17.26
N PHE A 284 -38.21 -12.76 17.24
CA PHE A 284 -38.10 -11.83 18.38
C PHE A 284 -39.01 -12.23 19.55
N ALA A 285 -40.23 -12.73 19.29
CA ALA A 285 -41.16 -13.20 20.33
C ALA A 285 -40.65 -14.42 21.11
N THR A 286 -39.76 -15.22 20.50
CA THR A 286 -39.18 -16.43 21.10
C THR A 286 -37.72 -16.25 21.53
N SER A 287 -37.15 -15.05 21.40
CA SER A 287 -35.71 -14.78 21.61
C SER A 287 -34.77 -15.67 20.78
N ALA A 288 -35.24 -16.19 19.64
CA ALA A 288 -34.51 -17.12 18.79
C ALA A 288 -33.22 -16.54 18.20
N LEU A 289 -33.14 -15.21 18.01
CA LEU A 289 -31.94 -14.53 17.52
C LEU A 289 -30.92 -14.26 18.63
N GLN A 290 -31.40 -14.00 19.85
CA GLN A 290 -30.59 -13.72 21.03
C GLN A 290 -29.95 -14.99 21.64
N THR A 291 -30.48 -16.15 21.30
CA THR A 291 -30.00 -17.47 21.77
C THR A 291 -29.04 -18.16 20.78
N LEU A 292 -28.72 -17.55 19.65
CA LEU A 292 -27.67 -18.04 18.73
C LEU A 292 -26.27 -17.64 19.21
N SER A 293 -25.29 -18.51 18.99
CA SER A 293 -23.88 -18.17 19.20
C SER A 293 -23.38 -17.13 18.18
N THR A 294 -22.35 -16.37 18.58
CA THR A 294 -21.64 -15.43 17.71
C THR A 294 -21.11 -16.12 16.44
N GLU A 295 -20.56 -17.32 16.61
CA GLU A 295 -20.08 -18.19 15.54
C GLU A 295 -21.19 -18.54 14.54
N THR A 296 -22.39 -18.89 15.02
CA THR A 296 -23.56 -19.16 14.16
C THR A 296 -24.02 -17.91 13.41
N ILE A 297 -24.02 -16.73 14.05
CA ILE A 297 -24.39 -15.47 13.41
C ILE A 297 -23.40 -15.11 12.28
N ILE A 298 -22.10 -15.26 12.53
CA ILE A 298 -21.05 -15.03 11.52
C ILE A 298 -21.21 -16.01 10.35
N LEU A 299 -21.44 -17.30 10.64
CA LEU A 299 -21.73 -18.31 9.61
C LEU A 299 -22.93 -17.88 8.76
N VAL A 300 -24.07 -17.58 9.39
CA VAL A 300 -25.31 -17.19 8.70
C VAL A 300 -25.12 -15.97 7.80
N LEU A 301 -24.37 -14.95 8.22
CA LEU A 301 -24.16 -13.75 7.42
C LEU A 301 -23.28 -13.99 6.18
N PHE A 302 -22.10 -14.61 6.35
CA PHE A 302 -21.15 -14.76 5.24
C PHE A 302 -21.45 -15.97 4.35
N PHE A 303 -21.94 -17.07 4.93
CA PHE A 303 -22.17 -18.31 4.20
C PHE A 303 -23.36 -18.19 3.23
N ASN A 304 -24.44 -17.47 3.58
CA ASN A 304 -25.55 -17.21 2.66
C ASN A 304 -25.11 -16.43 1.40
N ILE A 305 -24.24 -15.42 1.56
CA ILE A 305 -23.71 -14.67 0.42
C ILE A 305 -22.77 -15.56 -0.41
N GLY A 306 -21.87 -16.30 0.25
CA GLY A 306 -20.92 -17.20 -0.41
C GLY A 306 -21.59 -18.31 -1.20
N ILE A 307 -22.59 -18.99 -0.62
CA ILE A 307 -23.28 -20.12 -1.25
C ILE A 307 -24.13 -19.69 -2.44
N TYR A 308 -24.79 -18.52 -2.37
CA TYR A 308 -25.51 -17.99 -3.53
C TYR A 308 -24.55 -17.68 -4.69
N LEU A 309 -23.44 -16.99 -4.43
CA LEU A 309 -22.44 -16.68 -5.45
C LEU A 309 -21.83 -17.95 -6.06
N PHE A 310 -21.58 -18.97 -5.23
CA PHE A 310 -21.09 -20.28 -5.66
C PHE A 310 -22.09 -20.99 -6.59
N TRP A 311 -23.37 -21.09 -6.20
CA TRP A 311 -24.40 -21.69 -7.05
C TRP A 311 -24.64 -20.88 -8.35
N THR A 312 -24.59 -19.54 -8.29
CA THR A 312 -24.67 -18.68 -9.49
C THR A 312 -23.48 -18.92 -10.43
N ALA A 313 -22.27 -19.09 -9.90
CA ALA A 313 -21.09 -19.42 -10.70
C ALA A 313 -21.19 -20.80 -11.37
N ILE A 314 -21.77 -21.80 -10.68
CA ILE A 314 -22.02 -23.12 -11.28
C ILE A 314 -23.12 -23.03 -12.35
N CYS A 315 -24.23 -22.33 -12.09
CA CYS A 315 -25.26 -22.05 -13.10
C CYS A 315 -24.64 -21.43 -14.37
N PHE A 316 -23.78 -20.43 -14.21
CA PHE A 316 -23.09 -19.80 -15.33
C PHE A 316 -22.17 -20.78 -16.07
N ALA A 317 -21.36 -21.56 -15.35
CA ALA A 317 -20.46 -22.55 -15.95
C ALA A 317 -21.20 -23.67 -16.71
N CYS A 318 -22.33 -24.16 -16.17
CA CYS A 318 -23.18 -25.16 -16.80
C CYS A 318 -23.96 -24.59 -18.00
N ALA A 319 -24.34 -23.32 -17.97
CA ALA A 319 -25.00 -22.65 -19.10
C ALA A 319 -24.02 -22.29 -20.23
N GLN A 320 -22.78 -21.94 -19.88
CA GLN A 320 -21.74 -21.42 -20.78
C GLN A 320 -20.60 -22.42 -20.98
N VAL A 321 -20.94 -23.68 -21.26
CA VAL A 321 -19.96 -24.74 -21.59
C VAL A 321 -19.07 -24.35 -22.79
N PRO A 322 -17.78 -24.75 -22.80
CA PRO A 322 -16.89 -24.55 -23.95
C PRO A 322 -17.44 -25.21 -25.21
N GLU A 323 -17.25 -24.56 -26.36
CA GLU A 323 -17.79 -25.02 -27.66
C GLU A 323 -17.25 -26.40 -28.08
N THR A 324 -16.04 -26.76 -27.60
CA THR A 324 -15.45 -28.09 -27.76
C THR A 324 -16.27 -29.22 -27.13
N TRP A 325 -17.05 -28.96 -26.07
CA TRP A 325 -17.89 -29.97 -25.42
C TRP A 325 -19.10 -30.36 -26.27
N ALA A 326 -19.59 -29.47 -27.14
CA ALA A 326 -20.65 -29.79 -28.09
C ALA A 326 -20.22 -30.84 -29.12
N TYR A 327 -18.92 -30.85 -29.48
CA TYR A 327 -18.33 -31.86 -30.34
C TYR A 327 -18.28 -33.24 -29.65
N TYR A 328 -17.68 -33.31 -28.45
CA TYR A 328 -17.54 -34.58 -27.72
C TYR A 328 -18.88 -35.19 -27.26
N THR A 329 -19.88 -34.38 -26.95
CA THR A 329 -21.21 -34.85 -26.51
C THR A 329 -22.20 -35.05 -27.65
N LYS A 330 -21.77 -35.04 -28.92
CA LYS A 330 -22.63 -35.15 -30.11
C LYS A 330 -23.82 -34.17 -30.09
N GLY A 331 -23.59 -32.94 -29.63
CA GLY A 331 -24.60 -31.88 -29.54
C GLY A 331 -25.55 -31.94 -28.32
N VAL A 332 -25.50 -33.01 -27.51
CA VAL A 332 -26.37 -33.17 -26.32
C VAL A 332 -26.12 -32.04 -25.32
N VAL A 333 -24.85 -31.67 -25.07
CA VAL A 333 -24.47 -30.53 -24.24
C VAL A 333 -24.02 -29.39 -25.14
N ARG A 334 -24.74 -28.27 -25.12
CA ARG A 334 -24.47 -27.07 -25.94
C ARG A 334 -24.67 -25.83 -25.09
N ARG A 335 -23.89 -24.78 -25.37
CA ARG A 335 -24.03 -23.45 -24.77
C ARG A 335 -25.45 -22.90 -24.95
N PHE A 336 -26.04 -22.37 -23.88
CA PHE A 336 -27.31 -21.64 -23.90
C PHE A 336 -27.11 -20.22 -24.44
N ASP A 337 -28.18 -19.61 -24.96
CA ASP A 337 -28.12 -18.23 -25.41
C ASP A 337 -27.99 -17.24 -24.22
N LYS A 338 -27.79 -15.95 -24.52
CA LYS A 338 -27.62 -14.94 -23.47
C LYS A 338 -28.90 -14.73 -22.64
N PRO A 339 -30.10 -14.56 -23.24
CA PRO A 339 -31.35 -14.47 -22.49
C PRO A 339 -31.66 -15.65 -21.56
N GLU A 340 -31.49 -16.89 -22.02
CA GLU A 340 -31.68 -18.12 -21.24
C GLU A 340 -30.64 -18.25 -20.14
N THR A 341 -29.37 -17.95 -20.43
CA THR A 341 -28.29 -17.97 -19.42
C THR A 341 -28.58 -17.02 -18.26
N ILE A 342 -29.15 -15.84 -18.54
CA ILE A 342 -29.56 -14.89 -17.50
C ILE A 342 -30.72 -15.49 -16.66
N ALA A 343 -31.69 -16.14 -17.29
CA ALA A 343 -32.77 -16.84 -16.58
C ALA A 343 -32.23 -17.99 -15.70
N ILE A 344 -31.29 -18.81 -16.20
CA ILE A 344 -30.63 -19.90 -15.45
C ILE A 344 -29.91 -19.36 -14.21
N CYS A 345 -29.13 -18.27 -14.37
CA CYS A 345 -28.38 -17.66 -13.28
C CYS A 345 -29.26 -16.98 -12.20
N PHE A 346 -30.49 -16.57 -12.51
CA PHE A 346 -31.43 -16.08 -11.49
C PHE A 346 -32.31 -17.20 -10.90
N CYS A 347 -32.76 -18.16 -11.70
CA CYS A 347 -33.68 -19.20 -11.24
C CYS A 347 -32.99 -20.37 -10.52
N GLY A 348 -31.81 -20.82 -10.94
CA GLY A 348 -31.12 -21.96 -10.28
C GLY A 348 -30.68 -21.73 -8.82
N PRO A 349 -29.97 -20.63 -8.48
CA PRO A 349 -29.41 -20.44 -7.14
C PRO A 349 -30.40 -19.83 -6.14
N ALA A 350 -31.48 -19.19 -6.61
CA ALA A 350 -32.44 -18.52 -5.75
C ALA A 350 -33.41 -19.50 -5.08
N LYS A 351 -33.84 -19.16 -3.86
CA LYS A 351 -34.63 -20.01 -2.97
C LYS A 351 -35.82 -19.25 -2.39
N THR A 352 -36.99 -19.87 -2.28
CA THR A 352 -38.25 -19.16 -2.02
C THR A 352 -38.73 -19.24 -0.56
N ALA A 353 -38.56 -18.14 0.17
CA ALA A 353 -39.14 -17.98 1.51
C ALA A 353 -40.67 -18.24 1.51
N GLY A 354 -41.36 -17.84 0.43
CA GLY A 354 -42.81 -18.04 0.25
C GLY A 354 -43.28 -19.50 0.32
N LEU A 355 -42.40 -20.47 0.06
CA LEU A 355 -42.67 -21.89 0.31
C LEU A 355 -41.93 -22.39 1.55
N GLY A 356 -40.66 -22.02 1.70
CA GLY A 356 -39.79 -22.56 2.75
C GLY A 356 -40.28 -22.27 4.16
N ILE A 357 -40.84 -21.08 4.42
CA ILE A 357 -41.30 -20.72 5.76
C ILE A 357 -42.57 -21.50 6.14
N PRO A 358 -43.65 -21.55 5.33
CA PRO A 358 -44.76 -22.48 5.56
C PRO A 358 -44.30 -23.94 5.71
N LEU A 359 -43.30 -24.37 4.93
CA LEU A 359 -42.78 -25.73 4.97
C LEU A 359 -42.09 -26.08 6.32
N VAL A 360 -41.30 -25.16 6.91
CA VAL A 360 -40.77 -25.34 8.29
C VAL A 360 -41.90 -25.65 9.27
N TYR A 361 -42.97 -24.85 9.23
CA TYR A 361 -44.07 -24.95 10.20
C TYR A 361 -44.97 -26.18 9.97
N ALA A 362 -45.00 -26.75 8.77
CA ALA A 362 -45.74 -27.98 8.46
C ALA A 362 -44.93 -29.27 8.65
N MET A 363 -43.61 -29.24 8.47
CA MET A 363 -42.75 -30.43 8.69
C MET A 363 -42.50 -30.70 10.17
N TRP A 364 -42.39 -29.64 10.98
CA TRP A 364 -42.05 -29.72 12.40
C TRP A 364 -43.16 -29.12 13.28
N THR A 365 -44.40 -29.55 13.04
CA THR A 365 -45.60 -29.11 13.77
C THR A 365 -45.47 -29.27 15.28
N GLU A 366 -44.93 -30.39 15.73
CA GLU A 366 -44.77 -30.76 17.15
C GLU A 366 -43.71 -29.93 17.90
N PHE A 367 -42.74 -29.36 17.18
CA PHE A 367 -41.66 -28.60 17.82
C PHE A 367 -42.12 -27.24 18.35
N PRO A 368 -41.49 -26.69 19.41
CA PRO A 368 -41.73 -25.33 19.86
C PRO A 368 -41.51 -24.29 18.76
N THR A 369 -42.23 -23.16 18.85
CA THR A 369 -42.11 -22.04 17.90
C THR A 369 -40.68 -21.50 17.81
N GLU A 370 -39.89 -21.55 18.90
CA GLU A 370 -38.49 -21.13 18.91
C GLU A 370 -37.63 -21.95 17.94
N VAL A 371 -37.74 -23.28 17.94
CA VAL A 371 -36.99 -24.18 17.06
C VAL A 371 -37.34 -23.89 15.60
N LYS A 372 -38.63 -23.76 15.30
CA LYS A 372 -39.12 -23.36 13.96
C LYS A 372 -38.64 -21.97 13.54
N ALA A 373 -38.56 -21.02 14.47
CA ALA A 373 -38.04 -19.69 14.22
C ALA A 373 -36.52 -19.72 13.89
N LYS A 374 -35.70 -20.41 14.69
CA LYS A 374 -34.26 -20.62 14.43
C LYS A 374 -34.00 -21.26 13.07
N MET A 375 -34.73 -22.32 12.77
CA MET A 375 -34.65 -23.07 11.51
C MET A 375 -35.04 -22.23 10.28
N SER A 376 -35.90 -21.21 10.46
CA SER A 376 -36.31 -20.30 9.39
C SER A 376 -35.26 -19.23 9.06
N ILE A 377 -34.24 -18.99 9.90
CA ILE A 377 -33.30 -17.88 9.74
C ILE A 377 -32.54 -17.92 8.38
N PRO A 378 -31.94 -19.05 7.94
CA PRO A 378 -31.32 -19.12 6.61
C PRO A 378 -32.33 -18.91 5.46
N VAL A 379 -33.54 -19.43 5.60
CA VAL A 379 -34.64 -19.32 4.61
C VAL A 379 -35.04 -17.86 4.39
N ILE A 380 -35.04 -17.04 5.44
CA ILE A 380 -35.40 -15.61 5.40
C ILE A 380 -34.27 -14.76 4.82
N LEU A 381 -33.01 -15.07 5.15
CA LEU A 381 -31.88 -14.18 4.85
C LEU A 381 -31.32 -14.36 3.43
N LEU A 382 -31.23 -15.59 2.91
CA LEU A 382 -30.72 -15.87 1.56
C LEU A 382 -31.46 -15.10 0.44
N PRO A 383 -32.81 -14.95 0.45
CA PRO A 383 -33.53 -14.22 -0.59
C PRO A 383 -33.46 -12.69 -0.45
N VAL A 384 -33.03 -12.18 0.70
CA VAL A 384 -32.95 -10.74 0.99
C VAL A 384 -31.63 -10.14 0.52
N SER A 385 -30.53 -10.90 0.55
CA SER A 385 -29.14 -10.39 0.37
C SER A 385 -28.84 -9.72 -0.98
N LEU A 386 -29.64 -9.94 -2.02
CA LEU A 386 -29.34 -9.53 -3.41
C LEU A 386 -30.50 -8.83 -4.14
N ARG A 387 -31.56 -8.45 -3.41
CA ARG A 387 -32.87 -8.16 -4.04
C ARG A 387 -33.07 -6.76 -4.62
N GLU A 388 -32.13 -5.81 -4.47
CA GLU A 388 -32.29 -4.46 -5.04
C GLU A 388 -31.10 -3.90 -5.83
N THR A 389 -29.91 -4.51 -5.79
CA THR A 389 -28.69 -4.01 -6.47
C THR A 389 -28.84 -3.81 -7.98
N PHE A 390 -29.85 -4.42 -8.61
CA PHE A 390 -30.10 -4.38 -10.06
C PHE A 390 -31.35 -3.58 -10.50
N GLN A 391 -32.28 -3.19 -9.60
CA GLN A 391 -33.48 -2.45 -10.03
C GLN A 391 -33.27 -0.94 -10.22
N ALA A 392 -32.22 -0.37 -9.65
CA ALA A 392 -31.94 1.07 -9.74
C ALA A 392 -31.57 1.56 -11.15
N GLN A 393 -31.12 0.69 -12.07
CA GLN A 393 -30.48 1.11 -13.32
C GLN A 393 -31.43 1.50 -14.48
N ARG A 394 -32.71 1.11 -14.48
CA ARG A 394 -33.59 1.22 -15.67
C ARG A 394 -34.58 2.41 -15.69
N ARG A 395 -34.48 3.40 -14.77
CA ARG A 395 -35.36 4.58 -14.74
C ARG A 395 -34.65 5.96 -14.70
N ALA A 396 -33.38 5.99 -15.09
CA ALA A 396 -32.64 7.22 -15.35
C ALA A 396 -32.61 7.50 -16.86
N THR A 397 -32.56 8.78 -17.27
CA THR A 397 -32.41 9.17 -18.68
C THR A 397 -31.00 8.83 -19.18
N PRO A 398 -30.75 8.75 -20.51
CA PRO A 398 -29.47 8.27 -21.04
C PRO A 398 -28.23 8.98 -20.46
N ARG A 399 -28.35 10.28 -20.17
CA ARG A 399 -27.29 11.11 -19.58
C ARG A 399 -27.03 10.80 -18.09
N THR A 400 -28.05 10.40 -17.32
CA THR A 400 -27.91 9.96 -15.92
C THR A 400 -27.60 8.46 -15.81
N GLN A 401 -28.03 7.63 -16.77
CA GLN A 401 -27.56 6.24 -16.87
C GLN A 401 -26.06 6.19 -17.14
N LEU A 402 -25.53 6.97 -18.08
CA LEU A 402 -24.09 7.11 -18.30
C LEU A 402 -23.37 7.56 -17.04
N LEU A 403 -23.88 8.58 -16.32
CA LEU A 403 -23.26 9.04 -15.07
C LEU A 403 -23.29 7.98 -13.95
N ALA A 404 -24.40 7.25 -13.77
CA ALA A 404 -24.56 6.28 -12.69
C ALA A 404 -23.85 4.95 -12.97
N LEU A 405 -23.92 4.43 -14.21
CA LEU A 405 -23.07 3.31 -14.64
C LEU A 405 -21.60 3.69 -14.49
N ASN A 406 -21.20 4.89 -14.91
CA ASN A 406 -19.85 5.36 -14.67
C ASN A 406 -19.54 5.43 -13.18
N LEU A 407 -20.40 5.96 -12.30
CA LEU A 407 -20.08 6.07 -10.87
C LEU A 407 -20.02 4.72 -10.14
N ASP A 408 -20.89 3.75 -10.43
CA ASP A 408 -20.82 2.41 -9.84
C ASP A 408 -19.68 1.57 -10.44
N ILE A 409 -19.43 1.66 -11.75
CA ILE A 409 -18.28 1.01 -12.39
C ILE A 409 -16.99 1.67 -11.92
N ILE A 410 -16.91 3.01 -11.81
CA ILE A 410 -15.78 3.72 -11.22
C ILE A 410 -15.63 3.36 -9.76
N ARG A 411 -16.69 3.24 -8.94
CA ARG A 411 -16.56 2.77 -7.54
C ARG A 411 -15.98 1.36 -7.50
N ASN A 412 -16.50 0.44 -8.30
CA ASN A 412 -16.05 -0.95 -8.32
C ASN A 412 -14.63 -1.09 -8.91
N ILE A 413 -14.27 -0.29 -9.92
CA ILE A 413 -12.91 -0.18 -10.47
C ILE A 413 -11.98 0.47 -9.44
N VAL A 414 -12.37 1.55 -8.78
CA VAL A 414 -11.56 2.20 -7.71
C VAL A 414 -11.37 1.23 -6.54
N PHE A 415 -12.39 0.47 -6.15
CA PHE A 415 -12.28 -0.56 -5.13
C PHE A 415 -11.39 -1.73 -5.57
N LEU A 416 -11.52 -2.22 -6.80
CA LEU A 416 -10.66 -3.26 -7.35
C LEU A 416 -9.21 -2.78 -7.51
N LEU A 417 -8.99 -1.55 -7.98
CA LEU A 417 -7.68 -0.90 -8.05
C LEU A 417 -7.10 -0.66 -6.65
N PHE A 418 -7.92 -0.32 -5.66
CA PHE A 418 -7.53 -0.21 -4.26
C PHE A 418 -7.09 -1.57 -3.71
N LEU A 419 -7.90 -2.62 -3.87
CA LEU A 419 -7.55 -3.98 -3.47
C LEU A 419 -6.28 -4.45 -4.19
N LEU A 420 -6.20 -4.33 -5.51
CA LEU A 420 -4.99 -4.68 -6.28
C LEU A 420 -3.76 -3.89 -5.82
N ARG A 421 -3.90 -2.60 -5.53
CA ARG A 421 -2.82 -1.73 -5.03
C ARG A 421 -2.33 -2.18 -3.66
N TRP A 422 -3.22 -2.52 -2.74
CA TRP A 422 -2.86 -3.00 -1.39
C TRP A 422 -2.36 -4.44 -1.39
N THR A 423 -3.01 -5.35 -2.12
CA THR A 423 -2.54 -6.73 -2.32
C THR A 423 -1.16 -6.75 -2.97
N ARG A 424 -0.91 -5.93 -3.99
CA ARG A 424 0.42 -5.79 -4.61
C ARG A 424 1.47 -5.27 -3.61
N LYS A 425 1.12 -4.26 -2.79
CA LYS A 425 2.02 -3.75 -1.74
C LYS A 425 2.31 -4.82 -0.67
N ALA A 426 1.32 -5.60 -0.26
CA ALA A 426 1.47 -6.71 0.68
C ALA A 426 2.36 -7.83 0.10
N ILE A 427 2.11 -8.25 -1.15
CA ILE A 427 2.93 -9.26 -1.85
C ILE A 427 4.39 -8.80 -1.95
N TYR A 428 4.67 -7.55 -2.29
CA TYR A 428 6.06 -7.05 -2.36
C TYR A 428 6.73 -6.93 -0.99
N GLN A 429 5.99 -6.53 0.05
CA GLN A 429 6.49 -6.53 1.43
C GLN A 429 6.86 -7.96 1.87
N LEU A 430 5.94 -8.93 1.72
CA LEU A 430 6.15 -10.33 2.07
C LEU A 430 7.26 -10.98 1.24
N LYS A 431 7.35 -10.71 -0.06
CA LYS A 431 8.43 -11.22 -0.93
C LYS A 431 9.80 -10.65 -0.55
N GLY A 432 9.87 -9.36 -0.24
CA GLY A 432 11.12 -8.68 0.10
C GLY A 432 11.66 -9.07 1.47
N ARG A 433 10.80 -8.94 2.49
CA ARG A 433 11.14 -9.07 3.92
C ARG A 433 10.82 -10.45 4.50
N GLY A 434 10.04 -11.29 3.82
CA GLY A 434 9.52 -12.55 4.38
C GLY A 434 8.42 -12.30 5.43
N ILE A 435 7.76 -13.36 5.89
CA ILE A 435 6.72 -13.25 6.95
C ILE A 435 7.33 -12.68 8.23
N ILE A 436 8.43 -13.27 8.71
CA ILE A 436 9.13 -12.82 9.93
C ILE A 436 9.60 -11.38 9.81
N GLY A 437 10.28 -11.01 8.72
CA GLY A 437 10.75 -9.62 8.55
C GLY A 437 9.60 -8.61 8.41
N SER A 438 8.47 -9.01 7.81
CA SER A 438 7.28 -8.15 7.73
C SER A 438 6.61 -7.98 9.09
N ALA A 439 6.58 -9.04 9.92
CA ALA A 439 6.09 -8.97 11.30
C ALA A 439 7.03 -8.13 12.19
N VAL A 440 8.35 -8.24 12.02
CA VAL A 440 9.35 -7.39 12.70
C VAL A 440 9.22 -5.93 12.28
N ASP A 441 9.08 -5.63 10.99
CA ASP A 441 8.85 -4.27 10.49
C ASP A 441 7.54 -3.69 11.05
N PHE A 442 6.47 -4.49 11.09
CA PHE A 442 5.19 -4.10 11.67
C PHE A 442 5.28 -3.86 13.20
N TYR A 443 6.01 -4.71 13.93
CA TYR A 443 6.28 -4.52 15.36
C TYR A 443 7.10 -3.25 15.61
N ILE A 444 8.17 -3.01 14.85
CA ILE A 444 9.01 -1.81 14.97
C ILE A 444 8.19 -0.55 14.65
N ALA A 445 7.39 -0.57 13.58
CA ALA A 445 6.51 0.54 13.23
C ALA A 445 5.47 0.81 14.33
N THR A 446 4.78 -0.23 14.80
CA THR A 446 3.77 -0.14 15.87
C THR A 446 4.39 0.36 17.17
N ARG A 447 5.53 -0.21 17.61
CA ARG A 447 6.28 0.24 18.80
C ARG A 447 6.70 1.71 18.68
N ARG A 448 7.22 2.13 17.52
CA ARG A 448 7.61 3.53 17.27
C ARG A 448 6.41 4.47 17.34
N ILE A 449 5.27 4.08 16.76
CA ILE A 449 4.03 4.86 16.75
C ILE A 449 3.45 4.97 18.16
N LEU A 450 3.28 3.85 18.87
CA LEU A 450 2.77 3.82 20.25
C LEU A 450 3.68 4.60 21.20
N TYR A 451 5.01 4.45 21.10
CA TYR A 451 5.95 5.25 21.89
C TYR A 451 5.89 6.74 21.50
N GLY A 452 5.58 7.06 20.24
CA GLY A 452 5.31 8.42 19.79
C GLY A 452 4.04 9.03 20.37
N TYR A 453 2.99 8.23 20.59
CA TYR A 453 1.80 8.66 21.33
C TYR A 453 2.09 8.82 22.83
N PHE A 454 2.85 7.89 23.44
CA PHE A 454 3.30 7.99 24.84
C PHE A 454 4.08 9.29 25.10
N LEU A 455 5.05 9.65 24.27
CA LEU A 455 5.81 10.90 24.36
C LEU A 455 4.94 12.17 24.19
N ARG A 456 3.71 12.03 23.66
CA ARG A 456 2.75 13.13 23.48
C ARG A 456 1.70 13.23 24.59
N LEU A 457 1.66 12.29 25.53
CA LEU A 457 0.73 12.33 26.65
C LEU A 457 0.96 13.58 27.51
N PRO A 458 -0.10 14.18 28.10
CA PRO A 458 0.04 15.23 29.10
C PRO A 458 0.99 14.81 30.23
N GLY A 459 1.76 15.76 30.76
CA GLY A 459 2.82 15.49 31.76
C GLY A 459 4.10 14.95 31.14
N VAL A 460 4.06 13.82 30.43
CA VAL A 460 5.24 13.23 29.74
C VAL A 460 5.80 14.22 28.72
N ARG A 461 4.93 14.77 27.86
CA ARG A 461 5.30 15.80 26.88
C ARG A 461 5.96 17.00 27.54
N THR A 462 5.40 17.50 28.65
CA THR A 462 5.93 18.66 29.38
C THR A 462 7.33 18.38 29.93
N LYS A 463 7.55 17.19 30.51
CA LYS A 463 8.87 16.81 31.04
C LYS A 463 9.91 16.63 29.94
N VAL A 464 9.54 15.99 28.83
CA VAL A 464 10.40 15.84 27.64
C VAL A 464 10.77 17.20 27.04
N GLN A 465 9.79 18.11 26.87
CA GLN A 465 10.06 19.45 26.35
C GLN A 465 10.97 20.24 27.30
N SER A 466 10.75 20.18 28.62
CA SER A 466 11.64 20.79 29.62
C SER A 466 13.08 20.28 29.51
N GLN A 467 13.30 18.97 29.36
CA GLN A 467 14.65 18.40 29.20
C GLN A 467 15.29 18.76 27.85
N VAL A 468 14.52 18.80 26.77
CA VAL A 468 15.02 19.23 25.45
C VAL A 468 15.41 20.71 25.48
N SER A 469 14.59 21.58 26.08
CA SER A 469 14.91 22.99 26.28
C SER A 469 16.17 23.18 27.13
N GLU A 470 16.30 22.45 28.25
CA GLU A 470 17.50 22.51 29.10
C GLU A 470 18.77 22.09 28.34
N ALA A 471 18.70 21.02 27.55
CA ALA A 471 19.80 20.55 26.72
C ALA A 471 20.18 21.58 25.63
N ILE A 472 19.18 22.22 25.00
CA ILE A 472 19.40 23.29 24.03
C ILE A 472 20.04 24.51 24.70
N THR A 473 19.58 24.94 25.88
CA THR A 473 20.20 26.07 26.61
C THR A 473 21.67 25.80 26.96
N LYS A 474 22.02 24.59 27.42
CA LYS A 474 23.42 24.19 27.67
C LYS A 474 24.26 24.21 26.40
N LEU A 475 23.67 23.82 25.27
CA LEU A 475 24.33 23.82 23.97
C LEU A 475 24.50 25.25 23.42
N GLU A 476 23.53 26.15 23.62
CA GLU A 476 23.66 27.58 23.34
C GLU A 476 24.78 28.23 24.14
N GLN A 477 24.87 27.94 25.44
CA GLN A 477 25.96 28.40 26.30
C GLN A 477 27.35 27.90 25.87
N LYS A 478 27.42 26.74 25.20
CA LYS A 478 28.67 26.14 24.72
C LYS A 478 29.09 26.62 23.33
N LEU A 479 28.13 26.93 22.45
CA LEU A 479 28.38 27.22 21.03
C LEU A 479 28.27 28.69 20.64
N VAL A 480 27.47 29.49 21.36
CA VAL A 480 27.27 30.90 21.04
C VAL A 480 28.26 31.73 21.89
N PRO A 481 29.24 32.42 21.28
CA PRO A 481 30.19 33.25 22.03
C PRO A 481 29.45 34.29 22.88
N THR A 482 29.78 34.36 24.16
CA THR A 482 29.16 35.26 25.14
C THR A 482 30.22 35.81 26.10
N GLY A 483 29.98 37.01 26.63
CA GLY A 483 30.86 37.68 27.58
C GLY A 483 31.54 38.95 27.04
N PRO A 484 32.41 39.59 27.85
CA PRO A 484 33.13 40.79 27.45
C PRO A 484 34.04 40.54 26.23
N GLY A 485 34.09 41.47 25.28
CA GLY A 485 34.92 41.36 24.07
C GLY A 485 34.31 40.57 22.90
N VAL A 486 33.09 40.03 23.05
CA VAL A 486 32.34 39.42 21.95
C VAL A 486 31.44 40.47 21.29
N ASP A 487 31.90 41.04 20.18
CA ASP A 487 31.13 41.96 19.36
C ASP A 487 30.11 41.22 18.49
N ARG A 488 28.86 41.68 18.46
CA ARG A 488 27.75 41.01 17.75
C ARG A 488 27.14 41.91 16.68
N HIS A 489 27.48 41.62 15.42
CA HIS A 489 27.00 42.38 14.26
C HIS A 489 25.63 41.89 13.78
N VAL A 490 24.58 42.19 14.57
CA VAL A 490 23.18 41.84 14.27
C VAL A 490 22.50 42.79 13.26
N ARG A 491 23.23 43.80 12.77
CA ARG A 491 22.81 44.77 11.74
C ARG A 491 24.03 45.14 10.90
N LEU A 492 23.79 45.61 9.67
CA LEU A 492 24.84 46.25 8.88
C LEU A 492 25.40 47.47 9.64
N PRO A 493 26.72 47.75 9.55
CA PRO A 493 27.27 48.98 10.12
C PRO A 493 26.68 50.19 9.38
N GLN A 494 26.49 51.30 10.09
CA GLN A 494 25.91 52.53 9.54
C GLN A 494 26.79 53.13 8.42
N GLU A 495 28.10 52.97 8.55
CA GLU A 495 29.09 53.34 7.55
C GLU A 495 29.95 52.11 7.22
N GLY A 496 30.36 51.98 5.96
CA GLY A 496 31.25 50.89 5.54
C GLY A 496 32.59 50.97 6.25
N TRP A 497 33.09 49.83 6.73
CA TRP A 497 34.40 49.79 7.39
C TRP A 497 35.53 49.97 6.38
N GLY A 498 36.58 50.70 6.77
CA GLY A 498 37.84 50.73 6.05
C GLY A 498 38.50 49.35 6.04
N GLU A 499 39.32 49.07 5.01
CA GLU A 499 39.89 47.75 4.78
C GLU A 499 40.67 47.20 5.98
N ASP A 500 41.42 48.05 6.69
CA ASP A 500 42.24 47.62 7.82
C ASP A 500 41.41 47.13 9.01
N ARG A 501 40.24 47.75 9.28
CA ARG A 501 39.29 47.27 10.27
C ARG A 501 38.65 45.94 9.85
N VAL A 502 38.42 45.74 8.54
CA VAL A 502 37.94 44.45 8.02
C VAL A 502 39.02 43.37 8.17
N ARG A 503 40.29 43.70 7.90
CA ARG A 503 41.44 42.80 8.11
C ARG A 503 41.61 42.44 9.58
N GLU A 504 41.55 43.41 10.48
CA GLU A 504 41.63 43.22 11.94
C GLU A 504 40.55 42.25 12.45
N GLU A 505 39.28 42.47 12.07
CA GLU A 505 38.19 41.58 12.46
C GLU A 505 38.33 40.19 11.82
N LEU A 506 38.80 40.09 10.56
CA LEU A 506 39.09 38.78 9.93
C LEU A 506 40.20 38.01 10.66
N THR A 507 41.26 38.67 11.11
CA THR A 507 42.31 38.07 11.94
C THR A 507 41.72 37.56 13.25
N LYS A 508 41.02 38.42 14.00
CA LYS A 508 40.33 38.07 15.26
C LYS A 508 39.38 36.88 15.11
N LEU A 509 38.62 36.81 14.01
CA LEU A 509 37.73 35.68 13.68
C LEU A 509 38.50 34.40 13.34
N SER A 510 39.64 34.49 12.65
CA SER A 510 40.49 33.34 12.31
C SER A 510 41.24 32.77 13.52
N GLU A 511 41.56 33.61 14.50
CA GLU A 511 42.24 33.26 15.75
C GLU A 511 41.27 32.78 16.85
N MET A 512 39.96 32.72 16.57
CA MET A 512 38.97 32.20 17.51
C MET A 512 39.33 30.78 17.95
N ALA A 513 39.18 30.51 19.26
CA ALA A 513 39.47 29.21 19.84
C ALA A 513 38.66 28.09 19.16
N HIS A 514 39.38 27.20 18.48
CA HIS A 514 38.82 26.08 17.74
C HIS A 514 39.63 24.81 17.99
N THR A 515 39.08 23.66 17.60
CA THR A 515 39.81 22.40 17.62
C THR A 515 40.97 22.45 16.63
N ARG A 516 42.22 22.36 17.13
CA ARG A 516 43.42 22.33 16.29
C ARG A 516 43.43 21.09 15.39
N TRP A 517 43.10 21.27 14.12
CA TRP A 517 43.13 20.24 13.09
C TRP A 517 44.55 20.10 12.51
N GLU A 518 45.36 21.16 12.66
CA GLU A 518 46.77 21.28 12.32
C GLU A 518 47.61 20.21 13.06
N ASP A 519 47.26 19.93 14.32
CA ASP A 519 47.87 18.88 15.15
C ASP A 519 47.50 17.45 14.71
N GLY A 520 46.65 17.28 13.68
CA GLY A 520 46.15 15.97 13.26
C GLY A 520 45.12 15.34 14.20
N ARG A 521 44.53 16.10 15.14
CA ARG A 521 43.60 15.56 16.15
C ARG A 521 42.13 15.42 15.72
N VAL A 522 41.80 15.73 14.47
CA VAL A 522 40.41 15.76 13.96
C VAL A 522 40.16 14.68 12.92
N SER A 523 39.23 13.76 13.21
CA SER A 523 38.80 12.71 12.28
C SER A 523 38.17 13.29 11.01
N GLY A 524 38.78 13.00 9.85
CA GLY A 524 38.33 13.54 8.57
C GLY A 524 38.57 15.06 8.50
N ALA A 525 37.48 15.84 8.43
CA ALA A 525 37.44 17.30 8.30
C ALA A 525 38.38 17.91 7.23
N VAL A 526 39.66 18.08 7.56
CA VAL A 526 40.73 18.59 6.68
C VAL A 526 41.59 17.44 6.16
N TYR A 527 41.68 17.32 4.83
CA TYR A 527 42.21 16.12 4.18
C TYR A 527 43.68 16.22 3.79
N HIS A 528 44.15 17.43 3.45
CA HIS A 528 45.56 17.72 3.10
C HIS A 528 46.26 18.55 4.18
N GLY A 529 45.78 19.77 4.43
CA GLY A 529 46.27 20.66 5.50
C GLY A 529 47.57 21.42 5.20
N GLY A 530 48.44 20.92 4.32
CA GLY A 530 49.74 21.57 4.04
C GLY A 530 49.67 22.91 3.30
N ASP A 531 50.46 23.88 3.80
CA ASP A 531 50.45 25.30 3.41
C ASP A 531 50.70 25.56 1.92
N GLU A 532 51.62 24.85 1.28
CA GLU A 532 51.97 25.07 -0.14
C GLU A 532 50.75 24.90 -1.06
N LEU A 533 49.94 23.86 -0.81
CA LEU A 533 48.73 23.61 -1.58
C LEU A 533 47.64 24.64 -1.25
N VAL A 534 47.50 25.04 0.02
CA VAL A 534 46.55 26.08 0.44
C VAL A 534 46.88 27.43 -0.20
N LYS A 535 48.17 27.79 -0.28
CA LYS A 535 48.64 28.98 -0.97
C LYS A 535 48.32 28.93 -2.47
N LEU A 536 48.64 27.84 -3.16
CA LEU A 536 48.31 27.65 -4.58
C LEU A 536 46.80 27.72 -4.83
N GLN A 537 45.99 27.11 -3.96
CA GLN A 537 44.53 27.18 -4.03
C GLN A 537 44.01 28.61 -3.83
N THR A 538 44.63 29.38 -2.94
CA THR A 538 44.28 30.78 -2.67
C THR A 538 44.64 31.69 -3.85
N GLU A 539 45.81 31.48 -4.47
CA GLU A 539 46.21 32.18 -5.71
C GLU A 539 45.26 31.85 -6.87
N ALA A 540 44.84 30.58 -7.00
CA ALA A 540 43.83 30.17 -7.98
C ALA A 540 42.46 30.79 -7.67
N PHE A 541 42.04 30.83 -6.40
CA PHE A 541 40.78 31.46 -6.00
C PHE A 541 40.77 32.95 -6.37
N GLY A 542 41.82 33.68 -5.99
CA GLY A 542 41.98 35.11 -6.28
C GLY A 542 41.82 35.44 -7.78
N LYS A 543 42.52 34.69 -8.64
CA LYS A 543 42.46 34.86 -10.12
C LYS A 543 41.06 34.65 -10.71
N PHE A 544 40.21 33.86 -10.06
CA PHE A 544 38.89 33.46 -10.58
C PHE A 544 37.71 33.92 -9.68
N THR A 545 37.95 34.83 -8.74
CA THR A 545 36.98 35.29 -7.70
C THR A 545 35.59 35.62 -8.26
N VAL A 546 35.52 36.37 -9.36
CA VAL A 546 34.26 36.85 -9.96
C VAL A 546 33.61 35.86 -10.94
N SER A 547 34.23 34.71 -11.19
CA SER A 547 33.82 33.81 -12.26
C SER A 547 32.59 32.98 -11.91
N ASN A 548 31.66 32.89 -12.85
CA ASN A 548 30.39 32.17 -12.68
C ASN A 548 30.10 31.28 -13.90
N PRO A 549 30.23 29.94 -13.81
CA PRO A 549 30.16 29.03 -14.96
C PRO A 549 28.74 28.86 -15.54
N ILE A 550 27.72 29.57 -15.06
CA ILE A 550 26.45 29.73 -15.80
C ILE A 550 26.60 30.63 -17.04
N HIS A 551 27.66 31.45 -17.10
CA HIS A 551 28.04 32.27 -18.26
C HIS A 551 29.33 31.72 -18.89
N PRO A 552 29.26 30.58 -19.62
CA PRO A 552 30.45 29.91 -20.18
C PRO A 552 31.12 30.68 -21.33
N ASP A 553 30.40 31.63 -21.91
CA ASP A 553 30.85 32.63 -22.88
C ASP A 553 31.70 33.74 -22.23
N VAL A 554 31.29 34.20 -21.04
CA VAL A 554 32.04 35.20 -20.25
C VAL A 554 33.23 34.56 -19.51
N PHE A 555 33.08 33.31 -19.05
CA PHE A 555 34.10 32.59 -18.26
C PHE A 555 34.55 31.25 -18.90
N PRO A 556 35.03 31.24 -20.16
CA PRO A 556 35.37 30.01 -20.89
C PRO A 556 36.50 29.21 -20.23
N ALA A 557 37.43 29.87 -19.53
CA ALA A 557 38.50 29.24 -18.78
C ALA A 557 37.97 28.33 -17.65
N VAL A 558 36.96 28.79 -16.91
CA VAL A 558 36.33 27.97 -15.84
C VAL A 558 35.52 26.83 -16.45
N ARG A 559 34.81 27.07 -17.56
CA ARG A 559 34.11 26.01 -18.29
C ARG A 559 35.07 24.92 -18.80
N LYS A 560 36.29 25.29 -19.24
CA LYS A 560 37.37 24.35 -19.58
C LYS A 560 37.83 23.57 -18.35
N MET A 561 38.21 24.25 -17.27
CA MET A 561 38.68 23.60 -16.03
C MET A 561 37.63 22.66 -15.44
N GLU A 562 36.35 23.03 -15.44
CA GLU A 562 35.25 22.18 -14.98
C GLU A 562 35.15 20.87 -15.80
N ALA A 563 35.27 20.98 -17.13
CA ALA A 563 35.22 19.84 -18.01
C ALA A 563 36.44 18.92 -17.86
N GLU A 564 37.63 19.49 -17.65
CA GLU A 564 38.87 18.75 -17.42
C GLU A 564 38.86 18.02 -16.06
N VAL A 565 38.33 18.67 -15.00
CA VAL A 565 38.08 18.01 -13.71
C VAL A 565 37.18 16.78 -13.92
N VAL A 566 36.03 16.93 -14.58
CA VAL A 566 35.14 15.80 -14.84
C VAL A 566 35.81 14.72 -15.70
N ALA A 567 36.58 15.09 -16.73
CA ALA A 567 37.26 14.15 -17.61
C ALA A 567 38.35 13.33 -16.89
N MET A 568 39.17 13.98 -16.05
CA MET A 568 40.17 13.29 -15.22
C MET A 568 39.51 12.29 -14.27
N VAL A 569 38.42 12.68 -13.61
CA VAL A 569 37.73 11.79 -12.67
C VAL A 569 37.01 10.65 -13.43
N LEU A 570 36.47 10.87 -14.63
CA LEU A 570 35.97 9.79 -15.50
C LEU A 570 37.09 8.78 -15.84
N SER A 571 38.27 9.26 -16.23
CA SER A 571 39.43 8.41 -16.51
C SER A 571 39.86 7.62 -15.28
N LEU A 572 39.87 8.26 -14.10
CA LEU A 572 40.25 7.65 -12.82
C LEU A 572 39.37 6.44 -12.43
N PHE A 573 38.07 6.48 -12.76
CA PHE A 573 37.13 5.38 -12.50
C PHE A 573 36.93 4.44 -13.71
N ASN A 574 37.87 4.44 -14.67
CA ASN A 574 37.84 3.56 -15.84
C ASN A 574 36.52 3.67 -16.64
N ALA A 575 36.01 4.90 -16.81
CA ALA A 575 34.77 5.14 -17.52
C ALA A 575 34.88 4.77 -19.01
N PRO A 576 33.86 4.14 -19.62
CA PRO A 576 33.88 3.79 -21.04
C PRO A 576 33.72 5.03 -21.93
N GLU A 577 33.97 4.86 -23.22
CA GLU A 577 33.59 5.85 -24.24
C GLU A 577 32.08 6.18 -24.16
N GLY A 578 31.74 7.46 -24.40
CA GLY A 578 30.37 7.98 -24.22
C GLY A 578 29.95 8.23 -22.76
N ALA A 579 30.77 7.88 -21.77
CA ALA A 579 30.55 8.25 -20.38
C ALA A 579 30.68 9.76 -20.16
N ALA A 580 29.98 10.27 -19.15
CA ALA A 580 29.87 11.70 -18.92
C ALA A 580 29.60 12.03 -17.44
N GLY A 581 29.96 13.23 -17.00
CA GLY A 581 29.69 13.69 -15.64
C GLY A 581 29.40 15.18 -15.55
N CYS A 582 29.23 15.66 -14.31
CA CYS A 582 29.13 17.07 -13.93
C CYS A 582 29.82 17.29 -12.58
N SER A 583 30.36 18.50 -12.39
CA SER A 583 30.81 18.96 -11.07
C SER A 583 29.61 19.41 -10.22
N THR A 584 29.77 19.32 -8.90
CA THR A 584 28.75 19.67 -7.91
C THR A 584 29.40 20.33 -6.69
N SER A 585 28.61 20.94 -5.81
CA SER A 585 29.07 21.57 -4.56
C SER A 585 29.63 20.58 -3.51
N GLY A 586 29.39 19.27 -3.68
CA GLY A 586 29.79 18.26 -2.70
C GLY A 586 29.06 16.94 -2.88
N GLY A 587 29.53 15.89 -2.20
CA GLY A 587 28.98 14.53 -2.35
C GLY A 587 27.49 14.40 -2.04
N THR A 588 26.96 15.27 -1.18
CA THR A 588 25.50 15.36 -0.98
C THR A 588 24.76 15.78 -2.25
N GLU A 589 25.24 16.79 -2.99
CA GLU A 589 24.66 17.16 -4.28
C GLU A 589 24.89 16.06 -5.32
N SER A 590 26.09 15.47 -5.40
CA SER A 590 26.36 14.35 -6.32
C SER A 590 25.39 13.17 -6.12
N ILE A 591 25.12 12.80 -4.87
CA ILE A 591 24.14 11.76 -4.51
C ILE A 591 22.72 12.20 -4.86
N LEU A 592 22.34 13.46 -4.58
CA LEU A 592 21.02 13.99 -4.93
C LEU A 592 20.80 13.94 -6.45
N MET A 593 21.78 14.38 -7.26
CA MET A 593 21.69 14.36 -8.72
C MET A 593 21.63 12.95 -9.29
N ALA A 594 22.39 11.99 -8.74
CA ALA A 594 22.31 10.58 -9.13
C ALA A 594 20.92 9.97 -8.82
N CYS A 595 20.34 10.30 -7.67
CA CYS A 595 18.97 9.89 -7.31
C CYS A 595 17.92 10.53 -8.24
N LEU A 596 18.09 11.81 -8.57
CA LEU A 596 17.21 12.57 -9.45
C LEU A 596 17.23 12.01 -10.88
N SER A 597 18.42 11.76 -11.44
CA SER A 597 18.60 11.09 -12.73
C SER A 597 17.90 9.73 -12.76
N ALA A 598 18.15 8.85 -11.78
CA ALA A 598 17.56 7.52 -11.73
C ALA A 598 16.02 7.57 -11.63
N ARG A 599 15.47 8.52 -10.86
CA ARG A 599 14.03 8.78 -10.74
C ARG A 599 13.45 9.27 -12.07
N ASN A 600 14.05 10.28 -12.69
CA ASN A 600 13.56 10.90 -13.91
C ASN A 600 13.63 9.92 -15.10
N LYS A 601 14.70 9.11 -15.20
CA LYS A 601 14.81 7.98 -16.14
C LYS A 601 13.67 6.98 -15.96
N ALA A 602 13.41 6.57 -14.72
CA ALA A 602 12.35 5.62 -14.39
C ALA A 602 10.93 6.17 -14.67
N TYR A 603 10.73 7.48 -14.53
CA TYR A 603 9.50 8.14 -14.94
C TYR A 603 9.37 8.14 -16.47
N ALA A 604 10.38 8.64 -17.19
CA ALA A 604 10.36 8.80 -18.64
C ALA A 604 10.28 7.47 -19.43
N GLU A 605 11.04 6.45 -19.04
CA GLU A 605 11.10 5.18 -19.77
C GLU A 605 10.13 4.10 -19.26
N ARG A 606 9.72 4.17 -17.98
CA ARG A 606 8.95 3.10 -17.31
C ARG A 606 7.65 3.60 -16.67
N GLY A 607 7.32 4.89 -16.74
CA GLY A 607 6.10 5.47 -16.18
C GLY A 607 6.00 5.38 -14.65
N ILE A 608 7.12 5.28 -13.93
CA ILE A 608 7.12 5.03 -12.48
C ILE A 608 6.81 6.30 -11.70
N THR A 609 5.66 6.32 -11.03
CA THR A 609 5.17 7.44 -10.19
C THR A 609 5.34 7.21 -8.68
N GLU A 610 5.59 5.98 -8.23
CA GLU A 610 5.91 5.64 -6.84
C GLU A 610 7.34 5.04 -6.74
N PRO A 611 8.40 5.82 -7.02
CA PRO A 611 9.77 5.31 -7.16
C PRO A 611 10.32 4.76 -5.84
N GLU A 612 11.02 3.63 -5.92
CA GLU A 612 11.67 2.97 -4.77
C GLU A 612 13.17 2.79 -5.01
N MET A 613 14.01 2.95 -3.98
CA MET A 613 15.44 2.65 -4.04
C MET A 613 15.87 1.74 -2.89
N ILE A 614 16.88 0.91 -3.14
CA ILE A 614 17.39 -0.10 -2.21
C ILE A 614 18.84 0.26 -1.87
N LEU A 615 19.12 0.43 -0.58
CA LEU A 615 20.44 0.86 -0.11
C LEU A 615 20.88 0.15 1.19
N PRO A 616 22.19 -0.09 1.37
CA PRO A 616 22.78 -0.54 2.62
C PRO A 616 22.41 0.39 3.77
N GLU A 617 22.17 -0.12 4.98
CA GLU A 617 21.86 0.74 6.13
C GLU A 617 22.99 1.72 6.50
N THR A 618 24.22 1.37 6.13
CA THR A 618 25.48 2.15 6.26
C THR A 618 25.68 3.21 5.16
N ALA A 619 24.87 3.21 4.09
CA ALA A 619 25.01 4.18 3.01
C ALA A 619 24.68 5.61 3.48
N HIS A 620 25.31 6.60 2.85
CA HIS A 620 25.32 7.98 3.35
C HIS A 620 23.91 8.59 3.52
N THR A 621 23.73 9.44 4.53
CA THR A 621 22.41 10.03 4.85
C THR A 621 21.87 10.96 3.74
N ALA A 622 22.71 11.39 2.78
CA ALA A 622 22.27 12.06 1.57
C ALA A 622 21.25 11.26 0.74
N PHE A 623 21.32 9.92 0.72
CA PHE A 623 20.26 9.12 0.07
C PHE A 623 18.92 9.24 0.82
N ARG A 624 18.94 9.36 2.16
CA ARG A 624 17.73 9.59 2.96
C ARG A 624 17.15 10.98 2.69
N LYS A 625 18.01 12.00 2.58
CA LYS A 625 17.65 13.35 2.13
C LYS A 625 17.04 13.34 0.71
N ALA A 626 17.63 12.59 -0.22
CA ALA A 626 17.09 12.41 -1.57
C ALA A 626 15.70 11.75 -1.58
N GLY A 627 15.49 10.72 -0.74
CA GLY A 627 14.18 10.09 -0.58
C GLY A 627 13.11 11.07 -0.06
N GLU A 628 13.47 11.94 0.87
CA GLU A 628 12.57 12.97 1.41
C GLU A 628 12.29 14.09 0.40
N TYR A 629 13.31 14.63 -0.28
CA TYR A 629 13.17 15.73 -1.23
C TYR A 629 12.46 15.28 -2.51
N PHE A 630 12.86 14.15 -3.08
CA PHE A 630 12.36 13.68 -4.39
C PHE A 630 11.22 12.65 -4.30
N LYS A 631 10.73 12.38 -3.08
CA LYS A 631 9.66 11.41 -2.75
C LYS A 631 9.95 9.99 -3.25
N ILE A 632 11.19 9.53 -3.07
CA ILE A 632 11.63 8.17 -3.36
C ILE A 632 11.54 7.33 -2.09
N LYS A 633 10.77 6.25 -2.10
CA LYS A 633 10.66 5.33 -0.96
C LYS A 633 11.94 4.51 -0.82
N ILE A 634 12.44 4.39 0.41
CA ILE A 634 13.71 3.73 0.71
C ILE A 634 13.48 2.35 1.32
N HIS A 635 14.20 1.36 0.80
CA HIS A 635 14.39 0.06 1.43
C HIS A 635 15.81 -0.06 1.96
N LEU A 636 15.95 -0.08 3.29
CA LEU A 636 17.22 -0.35 3.95
C LEU A 636 17.51 -1.85 3.95
N VAL A 637 18.77 -2.23 3.74
CA VAL A 637 19.27 -3.60 3.87
C VAL A 637 20.35 -3.66 4.94
N ALA A 638 20.22 -4.60 5.86
CA ALA A 638 21.14 -4.76 6.98
C ALA A 638 22.55 -5.20 6.52
N CYS A 639 23.56 -4.65 7.17
CA CYS A 639 24.99 -4.86 6.93
C CYS A 639 25.58 -5.65 8.10
N LYS A 640 25.27 -6.95 8.13
CA LYS A 640 25.49 -7.79 9.32
C LYS A 640 26.97 -8.16 9.52
N ALA A 641 27.34 -8.37 10.78
CA ALA A 641 28.58 -9.05 11.15
C ALA A 641 28.68 -10.45 10.51
N PRO A 642 29.89 -10.97 10.23
CA PRO A 642 31.18 -10.35 10.51
C PRO A 642 31.68 -9.39 9.41
N THR A 643 31.10 -9.40 8.21
CA THR A 643 31.63 -8.64 7.06
C THR A 643 31.20 -7.17 7.05
N TYR A 644 30.02 -6.86 7.61
CA TYR A 644 29.40 -5.53 7.55
C TYR A 644 29.21 -4.97 6.13
N LYS A 645 29.16 -5.87 5.12
CA LYS A 645 28.74 -5.58 3.73
C LYS A 645 27.24 -5.85 3.57
N VAL A 646 26.61 -5.23 2.58
CA VAL A 646 25.18 -5.41 2.28
C VAL A 646 24.79 -6.85 1.87
N ASP A 647 23.68 -7.38 2.41
CA ASP A 647 23.13 -8.69 2.00
C ASP A 647 22.51 -8.64 0.59
N LEU A 648 23.27 -9.12 -0.40
CA LEU A 648 22.84 -9.27 -1.79
C LEU A 648 21.56 -10.10 -1.98
N ARG A 649 21.30 -11.10 -1.12
CA ARG A 649 20.08 -11.92 -1.20
C ARG A 649 18.86 -11.07 -0.79
N ALA A 650 19.00 -10.26 0.26
CA ALA A 650 17.97 -9.29 0.65
C ALA A 650 17.74 -8.22 -0.43
N VAL A 651 18.81 -7.62 -0.99
CA VAL A 651 18.70 -6.69 -2.12
C VAL A 651 17.91 -7.32 -3.26
N SER A 652 18.28 -8.53 -3.69
CA SER A 652 17.61 -9.21 -4.82
C SER A 652 16.15 -9.60 -4.54
N ARG A 653 15.73 -9.76 -3.27
CA ARG A 653 14.32 -10.02 -2.91
C ARG A 653 13.47 -8.74 -2.94
N LEU A 654 14.05 -7.61 -2.53
CA LEU A 654 13.36 -6.31 -2.44
C LEU A 654 13.11 -5.67 -3.82
N VAL A 655 13.89 -6.04 -4.84
CA VAL A 655 13.70 -5.57 -6.22
C VAL A 655 12.29 -5.89 -6.74
N ASN A 656 11.60 -4.85 -7.18
CA ASN A 656 10.24 -4.89 -7.71
C ASN A 656 10.04 -3.87 -8.86
N PRO A 657 8.88 -3.84 -9.54
CA PRO A 657 8.67 -2.96 -10.70
C PRO A 657 8.81 -1.45 -10.44
N ASN A 658 8.72 -1.00 -9.19
CA ASN A 658 8.94 0.41 -8.83
C ASN A 658 10.41 0.72 -8.49
N THR A 659 11.29 -0.28 -8.42
CA THR A 659 12.70 -0.04 -8.08
C THR A 659 13.42 0.73 -9.20
N VAL A 660 13.99 1.89 -8.84
CA VAL A 660 14.67 2.83 -9.76
C VAL A 660 16.18 2.87 -9.56
N LEU A 661 16.69 2.54 -8.37
CA LEU A 661 18.10 2.63 -8.03
C LEU A 661 18.53 1.58 -6.99
N LEU A 662 19.68 0.95 -7.23
CA LEU A 662 20.47 0.22 -6.25
C LEU A 662 21.66 1.09 -5.83
N VAL A 663 22.11 0.96 -4.58
CA VAL A 663 23.25 1.70 -4.02
C VAL A 663 24.25 0.72 -3.39
N GLY A 664 25.53 1.03 -3.49
CA GLY A 664 26.59 0.47 -2.64
C GLY A 664 27.66 1.53 -2.39
N SER A 665 28.44 1.41 -1.31
CA SER A 665 29.47 2.40 -0.96
C SER A 665 30.89 1.83 -1.08
N ALA A 666 31.83 2.68 -1.47
CA ALA A 666 33.24 2.35 -1.67
C ALA A 666 34.16 3.44 -1.07
N PRO A 667 34.49 3.39 0.24
CA PRO A 667 33.80 2.64 1.29
C PRO A 667 32.60 3.41 1.86
N ASN A 668 31.81 2.78 2.73
CA ASN A 668 30.83 3.50 3.55
C ASN A 668 31.49 4.34 4.65
N PHE A 669 30.86 5.46 4.99
CA PHE A 669 31.35 6.38 6.05
C PHE A 669 31.40 5.72 7.44
N PRO A 670 30.36 5.01 7.94
CA PRO A 670 30.37 4.53 9.32
C PRO A 670 31.53 3.60 9.65
N HIS A 671 31.84 2.63 8.79
CA HIS A 671 32.73 1.51 9.14
C HIS A 671 33.96 1.36 8.23
N GLY A 672 34.12 2.19 7.19
CA GLY A 672 35.26 2.05 6.26
C GLY A 672 35.21 0.83 5.35
N ILE A 673 34.04 0.17 5.26
CA ILE A 673 33.85 -1.06 4.49
C ILE A 673 33.39 -0.76 3.06
N ILE A 674 34.04 -1.40 2.08
CA ILE A 674 33.59 -1.44 0.68
C ILE A 674 32.52 -2.53 0.55
N ASP A 675 31.34 -2.21 0.02
CA ASP A 675 30.28 -3.19 -0.28
C ASP A 675 30.68 -4.15 -1.41
N ASP A 676 30.00 -5.30 -1.57
CA ASP A 676 30.20 -6.15 -2.77
C ASP A 676 29.56 -5.51 -4.00
N ILE A 677 30.23 -4.48 -4.54
CA ILE A 677 29.81 -3.75 -5.75
C ILE A 677 29.77 -4.69 -6.97
N SER A 678 30.66 -5.69 -7.03
CA SER A 678 30.65 -6.73 -8.05
C SER A 678 29.35 -7.56 -8.01
N GLY A 679 28.89 -7.92 -6.81
CA GLY A 679 27.62 -8.60 -6.57
C GLY A 679 26.40 -7.73 -6.87
N LEU A 680 26.42 -6.47 -6.44
CA LEU A 680 25.38 -5.49 -6.78
C LEU A 680 25.30 -5.29 -8.30
N SER A 681 26.43 -5.19 -9.00
CA SER A 681 26.51 -5.06 -10.46
C SER A 681 25.91 -6.26 -11.19
N ARG A 682 26.12 -7.49 -10.68
CA ARG A 682 25.44 -8.70 -11.19
C ARG A 682 23.92 -8.67 -10.96
N ILE A 683 23.42 -8.02 -9.91
CA ILE A 683 21.97 -7.84 -9.70
C ILE A 683 21.41 -6.75 -10.63
N ALA A 684 22.08 -5.59 -10.69
CA ALA A 684 21.74 -4.45 -11.52
C ALA A 684 21.55 -4.83 -13.00
N GLN A 685 22.52 -5.56 -13.58
CA GLN A 685 22.44 -6.08 -14.95
C GLN A 685 21.25 -7.03 -15.15
N ARG A 686 21.13 -8.07 -14.29
CA ARG A 686 20.06 -9.08 -14.38
C ARG A 686 18.66 -8.50 -14.18
N LYS A 687 18.52 -7.36 -13.51
CA LYS A 687 17.25 -6.69 -13.25
C LYS A 687 17.01 -5.45 -14.12
N LYS A 688 18.00 -5.02 -14.91
CA LYS A 688 18.00 -3.79 -15.71
C LYS A 688 17.67 -2.54 -14.87
N ILE A 689 18.29 -2.43 -13.70
CA ILE A 689 18.12 -1.31 -12.75
C ILE A 689 19.46 -0.60 -12.59
N PRO A 690 19.50 0.75 -12.61
CA PRO A 690 20.67 1.54 -12.26
C PRO A 690 21.33 1.12 -10.93
N LEU A 691 22.64 1.08 -10.91
CA LEU A 691 23.47 0.97 -9.70
C LEU A 691 24.33 2.22 -9.58
N HIS A 692 24.21 2.91 -8.45
CA HIS A 692 25.08 3.99 -8.08
C HIS A 692 26.11 3.52 -7.04
N VAL A 693 27.37 3.88 -7.25
CA VAL A 693 28.45 3.62 -6.30
C VAL A 693 28.84 4.92 -5.62
N ASP A 694 28.58 4.98 -4.32
CA ASP A 694 28.99 6.10 -3.47
C ASP A 694 30.49 5.95 -3.14
N CYS A 695 31.33 6.54 -3.98
CA CYS A 695 32.76 6.68 -3.77
C CYS A 695 33.09 8.10 -3.26
N CYS A 696 32.14 8.81 -2.63
CA CYS A 696 32.37 10.17 -2.13
C CYS A 696 33.56 10.19 -1.16
N LEU A 697 33.54 9.29 -0.17
CA LEU A 697 34.62 9.14 0.79
C LEU A 697 35.84 8.42 0.22
N GLY A 698 35.64 7.42 -0.65
CA GLY A 698 36.73 6.69 -1.29
C GLY A 698 37.60 7.57 -2.19
N SER A 699 36.97 8.58 -2.84
CA SER A 699 37.63 9.72 -3.48
C SER A 699 38.83 9.27 -4.34
N PHE A 700 39.98 9.92 -4.16
CA PHE A 700 41.26 9.60 -4.81
C PHE A 700 42.11 8.64 -3.96
N LEU A 701 41.50 7.75 -3.16
CA LEU A 701 42.20 6.64 -2.50
C LEU A 701 41.86 5.29 -3.16
N VAL A 702 40.58 4.95 -3.24
CA VAL A 702 40.15 3.62 -3.73
C VAL A 702 40.62 3.31 -5.16
N PRO A 703 40.63 4.26 -6.11
CA PRO A 703 41.25 4.06 -7.44
C PRO A 703 42.75 3.74 -7.41
N PHE A 704 43.48 4.20 -6.39
CA PHE A 704 44.94 4.10 -6.30
C PHE A 704 45.44 3.02 -5.33
N LEU A 705 44.57 2.32 -4.60
CA LEU A 705 44.95 1.25 -3.65
C LEU A 705 45.93 0.24 -4.27
N GLU A 706 45.62 -0.27 -5.45
CA GLU A 706 46.44 -1.24 -6.20
C GLU A 706 47.82 -0.66 -6.54
N LYS A 707 47.86 0.56 -7.07
CA LYS A 707 49.10 1.26 -7.42
C LYS A 707 49.93 1.67 -6.20
N ALA A 708 49.30 1.83 -5.03
CA ALA A 708 49.95 2.12 -3.75
C ALA A 708 50.40 0.85 -2.98
N GLY A 709 50.17 -0.36 -3.54
CA GLY A 709 50.60 -1.63 -2.98
C GLY A 709 49.62 -2.27 -1.99
N PHE A 710 48.34 -1.92 -2.04
CA PHE A 710 47.30 -2.44 -1.13
C PHE A 710 46.25 -3.32 -1.82
N GLU A 711 45.61 -4.16 -1.00
CA GLU A 711 44.43 -4.95 -1.36
C GLU A 711 43.29 -4.03 -1.82
N THR A 712 42.65 -4.38 -2.94
CA THR A 712 41.51 -3.66 -3.51
C THR A 712 40.46 -4.62 -4.02
N GLU A 713 39.24 -4.11 -4.24
CA GLU A 713 38.13 -4.83 -4.86
C GLU A 713 37.61 -4.02 -6.05
N THR A 714 37.23 -4.67 -7.15
CA THR A 714 36.67 -3.92 -8.30
C THR A 714 35.34 -3.28 -7.93
N PHE A 715 35.22 -1.97 -8.14
CA PHE A 715 34.09 -1.16 -7.67
C PHE A 715 33.59 -0.12 -8.69
N ASP A 716 34.31 0.09 -9.79
CA ASP A 716 34.13 1.22 -10.72
C ASP A 716 33.42 0.85 -12.03
N PHE A 717 33.57 1.67 -13.08
CA PHE A 717 32.90 1.44 -14.36
C PHE A 717 33.38 0.20 -15.13
N ARG A 718 34.48 -0.48 -14.71
CA ARG A 718 34.83 -1.84 -15.21
C ARG A 718 33.68 -2.84 -14.97
N LEU A 719 32.90 -2.63 -13.90
CA LEU A 719 31.72 -3.43 -13.61
C LEU A 719 30.52 -2.95 -14.43
N LYS A 720 30.20 -3.64 -15.54
CA LYS A 720 29.11 -3.29 -16.50
C LYS A 720 27.76 -2.84 -15.90
N GLY A 721 27.38 -3.30 -14.70
CA GLY A 721 26.15 -2.89 -14.01
C GLY A 721 26.21 -1.55 -13.29
N VAL A 722 27.39 -1.02 -12.96
CA VAL A 722 27.56 0.32 -12.36
C VAL A 722 27.15 1.36 -13.39
N THR A 723 26.13 2.16 -13.10
CA THR A 723 25.60 3.19 -14.01
C THR A 723 26.02 4.61 -13.63
N SER A 724 26.33 4.84 -12.36
CA SER A 724 26.87 6.13 -11.89
C SER A 724 27.77 5.98 -10.67
N ILE A 725 28.66 6.95 -10.48
CA ILE A 725 29.61 7.03 -9.37
C ILE A 725 29.65 8.47 -8.88
N SER A 726 29.68 8.70 -7.57
CA SER A 726 29.99 10.02 -6.99
C SER A 726 31.38 10.02 -6.36
N CYS A 727 32.13 11.11 -6.53
CA CYS A 727 33.50 11.25 -6.02
C CYS A 727 33.77 12.69 -5.54
N ASP A 728 34.11 12.85 -4.26
CA ASP A 728 34.44 14.16 -3.70
C ASP A 728 35.89 14.52 -4.00
N THR A 729 36.10 15.54 -4.83
CA THR A 729 37.41 16.16 -4.99
C THR A 729 37.82 16.92 -3.73
N HIS A 730 36.88 17.47 -2.95
CA HIS A 730 37.17 18.18 -1.69
C HIS A 730 37.52 17.29 -0.47
N LYS A 731 37.69 15.98 -0.70
CA LYS A 731 38.17 14.99 0.28
C LYS A 731 39.61 14.61 -0.06
N TYR A 732 39.88 13.36 -0.42
CA TYR A 732 41.23 12.89 -0.76
C TYR A 732 41.69 13.32 -2.17
N GLY A 733 40.84 13.97 -2.96
CA GLY A 733 41.27 14.79 -4.10
C GLY A 733 41.94 16.11 -3.69
N PHE A 734 41.93 16.44 -2.40
CA PHE A 734 42.58 17.59 -1.77
C PHE A 734 42.14 18.99 -2.25
N ALA A 735 41.10 19.07 -3.08
CA ALA A 735 40.53 20.33 -3.54
C ALA A 735 39.90 21.17 -2.41
N PRO A 736 39.72 22.50 -2.61
CA PRO A 736 38.97 23.34 -1.69
C PRO A 736 37.55 22.81 -1.43
N LYS A 737 37.04 23.07 -0.21
CA LYS A 737 35.66 22.73 0.17
C LYS A 737 34.67 23.37 -0.81
N GLY A 738 33.57 22.67 -1.07
CA GLY A 738 32.59 23.06 -2.09
C GLY A 738 32.77 22.42 -3.47
N ASN A 739 33.62 21.39 -3.63
CA ASN A 739 33.76 20.65 -4.90
C ASN A 739 33.53 19.12 -4.78
N SER A 740 32.78 18.55 -5.72
CA SER A 740 32.62 17.11 -5.94
C SER A 740 32.22 16.84 -7.39
N THR A 741 32.11 15.57 -7.78
CA THR A 741 31.69 15.12 -9.11
C THR A 741 30.64 14.02 -9.03
N VAL A 742 29.70 14.03 -9.97
CA VAL A 742 28.81 12.91 -10.29
C VAL A 742 29.06 12.46 -11.72
N LEU A 743 29.32 11.15 -11.87
CA LEU A 743 29.70 10.51 -13.10
C LEU A 743 28.64 9.50 -13.52
N TYR A 744 28.44 9.32 -14.82
CA TYR A 744 27.49 8.40 -15.42
C TYR A 744 28.15 7.60 -16.53
N ARG A 745 27.73 6.34 -16.68
CA ARG A 745 28.23 5.44 -17.73
C ARG A 745 27.92 5.96 -19.14
N THR A 746 26.90 6.79 -19.30
CA THR A 746 26.52 7.42 -20.58
C THR A 746 26.05 8.86 -20.37
N ASP A 747 26.17 9.68 -21.40
CA ASP A 747 25.58 11.02 -21.50
C ASP A 747 24.05 11.03 -21.33
N SER A 748 23.33 10.04 -21.86
CA SER A 748 21.89 9.85 -21.70
C SER A 748 21.49 9.66 -20.23
N LEU A 749 22.29 8.94 -19.43
CA LEU A 749 22.06 8.84 -17.99
C LEU A 749 22.25 10.19 -17.28
N ARG A 750 23.22 11.00 -17.74
CA ARG A 750 23.44 12.35 -17.23
C ARG A 750 22.31 13.31 -17.60
N SER A 751 21.75 13.24 -18.81
CA SER A 751 20.72 14.19 -19.26
C SER A 751 19.43 14.15 -18.43
N TYR A 752 19.09 13.01 -17.81
CA TYR A 752 17.96 12.91 -16.88
C TYR A 752 18.12 13.74 -15.60
N GLN A 753 19.33 14.24 -15.29
CA GLN A 753 19.58 15.10 -14.13
C GLN A 753 19.33 16.58 -14.41
N TYR A 754 19.36 17.01 -15.68
CA TYR A 754 19.31 18.42 -16.05
C TYR A 754 17.94 19.05 -15.74
N PHE A 755 17.98 20.34 -15.41
CA PHE A 755 16.80 21.20 -15.45
C PHE A 755 16.85 22.07 -16.70
N ILE A 756 15.75 22.14 -17.44
CA ILE A 756 15.60 22.94 -18.67
C ILE A 756 14.20 23.58 -18.64
N SER A 757 14.12 24.89 -18.78
CA SER A 757 12.88 25.65 -19.01
C SER A 757 13.03 26.46 -20.30
N PRO A 758 12.37 26.06 -21.40
CA PRO A 758 12.47 26.74 -22.69
C PRO A 758 11.53 27.95 -22.81
N ASP A 759 10.61 28.11 -21.86
CA ASP A 759 9.43 28.97 -21.90
C ASP A 759 9.46 30.10 -20.84
N TRP A 760 10.52 30.19 -20.05
CA TRP A 760 10.70 31.27 -19.08
C TRP A 760 10.93 32.62 -19.76
N SER A 761 10.33 33.69 -19.22
CA SER A 761 10.39 35.04 -19.80
C SER A 761 11.78 35.68 -19.78
N GLY A 762 12.71 35.16 -18.97
CA GLY A 762 14.13 35.54 -19.00
C GLY A 762 14.96 34.85 -20.09
N GLY A 763 14.34 34.05 -20.96
CA GLY A 763 14.99 33.26 -21.99
C GLY A 763 15.14 31.78 -21.62
N VAL A 764 15.68 30.99 -22.55
CA VAL A 764 15.90 29.54 -22.36
C VAL A 764 16.89 29.32 -21.21
N TYR A 765 16.41 28.72 -20.13
CA TYR A 765 17.22 28.42 -18.96
C TYR A 765 17.59 26.93 -18.91
N ALA A 766 18.86 26.62 -18.65
CA ALA A 766 19.32 25.26 -18.42
C ALA A 766 20.39 25.21 -17.33
N SER A 767 20.30 24.24 -16.41
CA SER A 767 21.34 23.98 -15.40
C SER A 767 21.78 22.50 -15.39
N PRO A 768 23.09 22.22 -15.23
CA PRO A 768 23.61 20.86 -15.19
C PRO A 768 23.42 20.19 -13.82
N SER A 769 23.23 20.97 -12.75
CA SER A 769 23.05 20.51 -11.36
C SER A 769 21.99 21.37 -10.63
N ILE A 770 21.92 21.31 -9.29
CA ILE A 770 20.91 22.03 -8.48
C ILE A 770 21.07 23.55 -8.61
N ALA A 771 22.30 24.04 -8.68
CA ALA A 771 22.60 25.47 -8.66
C ALA A 771 22.59 26.08 -10.07
N GLY A 772 22.12 27.34 -10.14
CA GLY A 772 22.31 28.22 -11.29
C GLY A 772 23.70 28.86 -11.27
N SER A 773 23.80 30.03 -10.63
CA SER A 773 25.09 30.66 -10.36
C SER A 773 25.94 29.81 -9.43
N ARG A 774 27.24 29.67 -9.73
CA ARG A 774 28.20 28.84 -8.97
C ARG A 774 29.55 29.56 -8.82
N PRO A 775 30.31 29.31 -7.75
CA PRO A 775 31.62 29.93 -7.56
C PRO A 775 32.69 29.27 -8.44
N GLY A 776 33.02 29.89 -9.59
CA GLY A 776 34.05 29.37 -10.50
C GLY A 776 35.47 29.34 -9.90
N ALA A 777 35.73 30.19 -8.90
CA ALA A 777 36.95 30.16 -8.08
C ALA A 777 37.20 28.80 -7.40
N LEU A 778 36.13 28.11 -6.93
CA LEU A 778 36.26 26.78 -6.33
C LEU A 778 36.63 25.71 -7.37
N ILE A 779 36.11 25.83 -8.59
CA ILE A 779 36.45 24.96 -9.72
C ILE A 779 37.91 25.16 -10.12
N ALA A 780 38.39 26.40 -10.15
CA ALA A 780 39.79 26.72 -10.43
C ALA A 780 40.74 26.13 -9.38
N GLY A 781 40.45 26.33 -8.08
CA GLY A 781 41.21 25.72 -7.00
C GLY A 781 41.16 24.18 -7.00
N CYS A 782 40.03 23.59 -7.40
CA CYS A 782 39.91 22.14 -7.62
C CYS A 782 40.84 21.66 -8.73
N TRP A 783 40.77 22.29 -9.91
CA TRP A 783 41.63 21.96 -11.05
C TRP A 783 43.12 22.10 -10.70
N ALA A 784 43.50 23.20 -10.05
CA ALA A 784 44.88 23.44 -9.60
C ALA A 784 45.37 22.33 -8.64
N SER A 785 44.50 21.84 -7.76
CA SER A 785 44.84 20.74 -6.84
C SER A 785 45.09 19.42 -7.56
N LEU A 786 44.22 19.07 -8.53
CA LEU A 786 44.40 17.84 -9.32
C LEU A 786 45.69 17.89 -10.16
N MET A 787 45.99 19.06 -10.74
CA MET A 787 47.22 19.29 -11.52
C MET A 787 48.49 19.27 -10.67
N ALA A 788 48.48 19.91 -9.50
CA ALA A 788 49.63 19.98 -8.61
C ALA A 788 49.97 18.62 -7.99
N GLN A 789 48.94 17.84 -7.60
CA GLN A 789 49.15 16.53 -7.00
C GLN A 789 49.60 15.49 -8.04
N GLY A 790 48.95 15.47 -9.21
CA GLY A 790 49.15 14.44 -10.24
C GLY A 790 48.92 13.00 -9.74
N GLU A 791 49.14 12.03 -10.61
CA GLU A 791 48.97 10.61 -10.25
C GLU A 791 49.97 10.16 -9.17
N SER A 792 51.25 10.53 -9.31
CA SER A 792 52.30 10.16 -8.35
C SER A 792 52.05 10.70 -6.94
N GLY A 793 51.54 11.94 -6.82
CA GLY A 793 51.16 12.51 -5.54
C GLY A 793 49.96 11.82 -4.91
N TYR A 794 48.95 11.40 -5.68
CA TYR A 794 47.81 10.64 -5.13
C TYR A 794 48.22 9.24 -4.70
N ILE A 795 49.10 8.55 -5.45
CA ILE A 795 49.66 7.25 -5.03
C ILE A 795 50.45 7.40 -3.72
N SER A 796 51.32 8.41 -3.61
CA SER A 796 52.10 8.69 -2.40
C SER A 796 51.20 9.02 -1.19
N ALA A 797 50.18 9.85 -1.37
CA ALA A 797 49.21 10.17 -0.32
C ALA A 797 48.38 8.94 0.08
N CYS A 798 47.98 8.10 -0.88
CA CYS A 798 47.29 6.84 -0.63
C CYS A 798 48.15 5.88 0.20
N HIS A 799 49.44 5.73 -0.16
CA HIS A 799 50.41 4.93 0.59
C HIS A 799 50.51 5.39 2.06
N LYS A 800 50.69 6.69 2.29
CA LYS A 800 50.78 7.28 3.65
C LYS A 800 49.50 7.07 4.47
N ILE A 801 48.34 7.44 3.91
CA ILE A 801 47.05 7.41 4.62
C ILE A 801 46.63 5.98 4.94
N VAL A 802 46.62 5.09 3.95
CA VAL A 802 46.17 3.69 4.15
C VAL A 802 47.21 2.90 4.95
N GLY A 803 48.50 3.23 4.84
CA GLY A 803 49.56 2.69 5.71
C GLY A 803 49.32 3.02 7.19
N ALA A 804 49.08 4.30 7.53
CA ALA A 804 48.73 4.71 8.89
C ALA A 804 47.41 4.08 9.37
N THR A 805 46.42 3.95 8.46
CA THR A 805 45.14 3.30 8.78
C THR A 805 45.33 1.82 9.14
N LYS A 806 46.12 1.07 8.37
CA LYS A 806 46.48 -0.32 8.67
C LYS A 806 47.27 -0.46 9.95
N ARG A 807 48.11 0.52 10.30
CA ARG A 807 48.83 0.53 11.56
C ARG A 807 47.90 0.70 12.76
N ILE A 808 46.97 1.65 12.71
CA ILE A 808 45.94 1.84 13.75
C ILE A 808 45.05 0.58 13.86
N GLU A 809 44.66 -0.03 12.74
CA GLU A 809 43.94 -1.31 12.74
C GLU A 809 44.76 -2.45 13.39
N GLY A 810 46.06 -2.51 13.09
CA GLY A 810 46.99 -3.49 13.65
C GLY A 810 47.08 -3.42 15.16
N GLU A 811 47.27 -2.22 15.71
CA GLU A 811 47.31 -2.00 17.17
C GLU A 811 45.96 -2.35 17.83
N LEU A 812 44.83 -1.90 17.26
CA LEU A 812 43.49 -2.24 17.76
C LEU A 812 43.19 -3.75 17.79
N ARG A 813 43.87 -4.56 16.96
CA ARG A 813 43.71 -6.02 16.91
C ARG A 813 44.78 -6.79 17.67
N GLY A 814 46.00 -6.27 17.74
CA GLY A 814 47.19 -7.00 18.21
C GLY A 814 47.73 -6.53 19.56
N ASN A 815 47.49 -5.28 19.95
CA ASN A 815 47.99 -4.73 21.21
C ASN A 815 47.14 -5.22 22.38
N PRO A 816 47.68 -5.96 23.37
CA PRO A 816 46.89 -6.52 24.47
C PRO A 816 46.14 -5.47 25.30
N ALA A 817 46.67 -4.24 25.40
CA ALA A 817 46.02 -3.15 26.12
C ALA A 817 44.72 -2.66 25.45
N LEU A 818 44.59 -2.84 24.12
CA LEU A 818 43.41 -2.46 23.34
C LEU A 818 42.52 -3.67 23.01
N ALA A 819 43.11 -4.74 22.47
CA ALA A 819 42.41 -5.90 21.91
C ALA A 819 41.64 -6.74 22.94
N ALA A 820 41.90 -6.55 24.24
CA ALA A 820 41.13 -7.16 25.32
C ALA A 820 39.70 -6.60 25.42
N ASP A 821 39.51 -5.31 25.12
CA ASP A 821 38.24 -4.59 25.29
C ASP A 821 37.66 -4.06 23.97
N LEU A 822 38.50 -3.78 22.98
CA LEU A 822 38.13 -3.18 21.70
C LEU A 822 38.07 -4.20 20.56
N LYS A 823 37.17 -3.95 19.61
CA LYS A 823 36.98 -4.77 18.41
C LYS A 823 36.75 -3.91 17.18
N VAL A 824 37.62 -4.04 16.19
CA VAL A 824 37.43 -3.44 14.86
C VAL A 824 36.19 -4.02 14.17
N ILE A 825 35.39 -3.15 13.56
CA ILE A 825 34.18 -3.49 12.81
C ILE A 825 34.57 -3.88 11.39
N GLY A 826 34.35 -5.15 11.05
CA GLY A 826 34.64 -5.68 9.70
C GLY A 826 36.13 -5.74 9.37
N LYS A 827 36.44 -5.46 8.10
CA LYS A 827 37.80 -5.35 7.54
C LYS A 827 37.87 -4.07 6.69
N PRO A 828 38.28 -2.92 7.25
CA PRO A 828 38.47 -1.71 6.46
C PRO A 828 39.67 -1.87 5.50
N LEU A 829 39.54 -1.37 4.27
CA LEU A 829 40.60 -1.46 3.24
C LEU A 829 41.23 -0.11 2.88
N VAL A 830 40.69 0.98 3.42
CA VAL A 830 40.96 2.36 2.94
C VAL A 830 41.43 3.23 4.11
N SER A 831 40.77 4.36 4.38
CA SER A 831 41.20 5.37 5.35
C SER A 831 40.42 5.41 6.66
N VAL A 832 39.31 4.66 6.79
CA VAL A 832 38.46 4.69 8.00
C VAL A 832 38.59 3.39 8.77
N VAL A 833 38.88 3.48 10.07
CA VAL A 833 38.79 2.34 11.01
C VAL A 833 37.75 2.67 12.07
N ALA A 834 36.71 1.83 12.13
CA ALA A 834 35.69 1.88 13.17
C ALA A 834 35.87 0.72 14.16
N PHE A 835 35.66 1.01 15.44
CA PHE A 835 35.78 0.02 16.51
C PHE A 835 34.73 0.21 17.61
N THR A 836 34.40 -0.89 18.26
CA THR A 836 33.36 -1.02 19.29
C THR A 836 33.92 -1.75 20.51
N SER A 837 33.20 -1.76 21.63
CA SER A 837 33.53 -2.56 22.81
C SER A 837 32.29 -3.32 23.29
N ASN A 838 32.53 -4.51 23.86
CA ASN A 838 31.51 -5.32 24.54
C ASN A 838 31.66 -5.29 26.08
N SER A 839 32.80 -4.79 26.58
CA SER A 839 33.19 -4.78 28.00
C SER A 839 33.15 -3.37 28.61
N LEU A 840 33.43 -2.33 27.81
CA LEU A 840 33.44 -0.94 28.22
C LEU A 840 32.38 -0.13 27.44
N ASP A 841 31.89 0.97 28.00
CA ASP A 841 31.06 1.91 27.23
C ASP A 841 31.94 2.70 26.26
N ILE A 842 31.81 2.41 24.97
CA ILE A 842 32.61 3.01 23.90
C ILE A 842 32.44 4.55 23.82
N TYR A 843 31.36 5.10 24.36
CA TYR A 843 31.17 6.55 24.41
C TYR A 843 31.93 7.21 25.56
N ASP A 844 32.15 6.50 26.68
CA ASP A 844 33.00 7.03 27.76
C ASP A 844 34.48 7.10 27.28
N ILE A 845 34.90 6.19 26.40
CA ILE A 845 36.18 6.29 25.65
C ILE A 845 36.16 7.47 24.68
N ALA A 846 35.06 7.71 23.97
CA ALA A 846 34.91 8.85 23.06
C ALA A 846 35.01 10.21 23.79
N ASP A 847 34.36 10.32 24.95
CA ASP A 847 34.41 11.50 25.81
C ASP A 847 35.82 11.67 26.42
N GLY A 848 36.51 10.59 26.80
CA GLY A 848 37.91 10.61 27.23
C GLY A 848 38.89 11.07 26.13
N MET A 849 38.72 10.58 24.90
CA MET A 849 39.51 11.05 23.74
C MET A 849 39.24 12.54 23.48
N SER A 850 37.99 12.97 23.58
CA SER A 850 37.60 14.38 23.45
C SER A 850 38.23 15.27 24.53
N ALA A 851 38.39 14.77 25.76
CA ALA A 851 39.09 15.48 26.83
C ALA A 851 40.61 15.63 26.58
N ARG A 852 41.23 14.73 25.80
CA ARG A 852 42.60 14.90 25.24
C ARG A 852 42.62 15.69 23.92
N GLY A 853 41.52 16.34 23.54
CA GLY A 853 41.42 17.17 22.34
C GLY A 853 41.30 16.39 21.02
N TRP A 854 40.99 15.09 21.06
CA TRP A 854 40.71 14.29 19.86
C TRP A 854 39.24 14.37 19.46
N HIS A 855 38.98 14.78 18.22
CA HIS A 855 37.63 14.86 17.68
C HIS A 855 37.36 13.67 16.75
N LEU A 856 37.11 12.51 17.37
CA LEU A 856 36.70 11.28 16.71
C LEU A 856 35.19 11.27 16.46
N ASN A 857 34.73 10.49 15.48
CA ASN A 857 33.29 10.42 15.17
C ASN A 857 32.62 9.30 15.98
N ALA A 858 31.69 9.67 16.86
CA ALA A 858 30.80 8.72 17.52
C ALA A 858 29.73 8.18 16.56
N LEU A 859 29.47 6.88 16.67
CA LEU A 859 28.59 6.09 15.80
C LEU A 859 27.53 5.35 16.62
N GLN A 860 26.48 4.87 15.96
CA GLN A 860 25.37 4.17 16.61
C GLN A 860 24.81 3.06 15.72
N ASN A 861 24.31 1.99 16.35
CA ASN A 861 23.79 0.77 15.71
C ASN A 861 24.83 0.02 14.85
N PRO A 862 25.91 -0.53 15.43
CA PRO A 862 26.20 -0.64 16.87
C PRO A 862 26.84 0.65 17.46
N PRO A 863 26.83 0.83 18.79
CA PRO A 863 27.70 1.80 19.46
C PRO A 863 29.14 1.60 19.04
N ALA A 864 29.79 2.66 18.54
CA ALA A 864 31.17 2.60 18.07
C ALA A 864 31.77 4.01 17.99
N ILE A 865 33.08 4.09 17.80
CA ILE A 865 33.77 5.29 17.31
C ILE A 865 34.57 4.94 16.05
N HIS A 866 34.83 5.93 15.20
CA HIS A 866 35.83 5.78 14.13
C HIS A 866 36.81 6.95 14.05
N VAL A 867 37.93 6.66 13.40
CA VAL A 867 38.85 7.63 12.85
C VAL A 867 38.87 7.51 11.33
N ALA A 868 38.68 8.64 10.63
CA ALA A 868 38.88 8.77 9.21
C ALA A 868 40.24 9.45 8.96
N VAL A 869 41.26 8.65 8.67
CA VAL A 869 42.66 9.08 8.54
C VAL A 869 42.82 10.02 7.33
N THR A 870 43.52 11.12 7.55
CA THR A 870 43.89 12.17 6.59
C THR A 870 45.38 12.48 6.74
N LEU A 871 45.98 13.29 5.86
CA LEU A 871 47.41 13.61 5.97
C LEU A 871 47.82 14.21 7.34
N PRO A 872 47.04 15.10 7.97
CA PRO A 872 47.30 15.52 9.35
C PRO A 872 47.31 14.36 10.36
N ILE A 873 46.34 13.42 10.31
CA ILE A 873 46.31 12.26 11.22
C ILE A 873 47.51 11.32 11.00
N VAL A 874 48.06 11.21 9.77
CA VAL A 874 49.27 10.41 9.53
C VAL A 874 50.43 10.88 10.41
N ALA A 875 50.57 12.19 10.64
CA ALA A 875 51.61 12.75 11.50
C ALA A 875 51.35 12.50 13.01
N ALA A 876 50.10 12.30 13.41
CA ALA A 876 49.68 12.13 14.80
C ALA A 876 49.26 10.68 15.15
N ALA A 877 49.44 9.72 14.26
CA ALA A 877 48.94 8.35 14.42
C ALA A 877 49.51 7.63 15.66
N ASP A 878 50.80 7.83 15.96
CA ASP A 878 51.44 7.34 17.19
C ASP A 878 50.78 7.90 18.46
N GLN A 879 50.55 9.21 18.49
CA GLN A 879 49.92 9.87 19.64
C GLN A 879 48.46 9.41 19.80
N LEU A 880 47.73 9.18 18.70
CA LEU A 880 46.37 8.62 18.74
C LEU A 880 46.36 7.25 19.41
N ILE A 881 47.31 6.38 19.06
CA ILE A 881 47.42 5.03 19.64
C ILE A 881 47.78 5.13 21.13
N SER A 882 48.77 5.95 21.49
CA SER A 882 49.19 6.15 22.88
C SER A 882 48.07 6.72 23.76
N ASP A 883 47.39 7.78 23.30
CA ASP A 883 46.28 8.39 24.03
C ASP A 883 45.11 7.40 24.19
N LEU A 884 44.83 6.60 23.17
CA LEU A 884 43.77 5.59 23.21
C LEU A 884 44.08 4.47 24.20
N ILE A 885 45.35 4.04 24.33
CA ILE A 885 45.78 3.06 25.34
C ILE A 885 45.49 3.63 26.74
N ASP A 886 46.04 4.80 27.07
CA ASP A 886 45.85 5.45 28.38
C ASP A 886 44.37 5.59 28.76
N ILE A 887 43.52 5.98 27.79
CA ILE A 887 42.09 6.21 28.01
C ILE A 887 41.33 4.89 28.18
N VAL A 888 41.64 3.85 27.41
CA VAL A 888 41.06 2.51 27.60
C VAL A 888 41.43 1.97 28.98
N GLU A 889 42.68 2.15 29.43
CA GLU A 889 43.10 1.72 30.77
C GLU A 889 42.39 2.51 31.88
N GLY A 890 42.28 3.84 31.76
CA GLY A 890 41.55 4.68 32.71
C GLY A 890 40.05 4.33 32.81
N VAL A 891 39.39 4.10 31.67
CA VAL A 891 37.97 3.66 31.64
C VAL A 891 37.83 2.25 32.24
N ARG A 892 38.76 1.33 31.96
CA ARG A 892 38.80 -0.01 32.56
C ARG A 892 38.97 0.05 34.08
N GLU A 893 39.83 0.93 34.60
CA GLU A 893 40.01 1.10 36.05
C GLU A 893 38.76 1.69 36.71
N ALA A 894 38.15 2.72 36.10
CA ALA A 894 36.91 3.32 36.57
C ALA A 894 35.75 2.30 36.62
N GLU A 895 35.62 1.45 35.61
CA GLU A 895 34.62 0.38 35.57
C GLU A 895 34.86 -0.69 36.65
N ARG A 896 36.12 -1.10 36.87
CA ARG A 896 36.49 -2.01 37.98
C ARG A 896 36.11 -1.44 39.34
N LYS A 897 36.40 -0.15 39.60
CA LYS A 897 35.99 0.54 40.84
C LYS A 897 34.48 0.57 40.99
N ARG A 898 33.73 0.91 39.92
CA ARG A 898 32.27 0.94 39.91
C ARG A 898 31.64 -0.42 40.26
N LEU A 899 32.19 -1.50 39.71
CA LEU A 899 31.76 -2.88 40.00
C LEU A 899 32.09 -3.28 41.46
N ALA A 900 33.27 -2.93 41.96
CA ALA A 900 33.68 -3.20 43.34
C ALA A 900 32.84 -2.45 44.39
N GLU A 901 32.38 -1.24 44.07
CA GLU A 901 31.49 -0.43 44.93
C GLU A 901 30.03 -0.90 44.96
N GLY A 902 29.67 -1.98 44.23
CA GLY A 902 28.30 -2.51 44.18
C GLY A 902 27.29 -1.58 43.50
N LYS A 903 27.75 -0.52 42.82
CA LYS A 903 26.88 0.48 42.18
C LYS A 903 26.33 -0.05 40.85
N GLY A 904 25.08 -0.51 40.88
CA GLY A 904 24.28 -0.69 39.68
C GLY A 904 24.19 0.59 38.83
N ALA A 905 23.77 0.48 37.57
CA ALA A 905 23.95 1.47 36.49
C ALA A 905 23.24 2.85 36.62
N LYS A 906 22.95 3.34 37.83
CA LYS A 906 22.40 4.69 38.08
C LYS A 906 23.44 5.57 38.78
N GLY A 907 23.82 6.68 38.16
CA GLY A 907 24.40 7.84 38.87
C GLY A 907 25.70 8.44 38.33
N ALA A 908 26.38 7.81 37.36
CA ALA A 908 27.53 8.45 36.72
C ALA A 908 27.08 9.64 35.84
N VAL A 909 27.78 10.78 35.96
CA VAL A 909 27.64 11.89 35.02
C VAL A 909 28.25 11.43 33.69
N LYS A 910 27.40 11.15 32.70
CA LYS A 910 27.83 10.79 31.34
C LYS A 910 28.22 12.04 30.57
N GLY A 911 29.29 11.95 29.77
CA GLY A 911 29.72 13.01 28.86
C GLY A 911 28.79 13.20 27.68
N ASP A 912 29.13 14.16 26.82
CA ASP A 912 28.26 14.60 25.72
C ASP A 912 27.96 13.45 24.73
N ALA A 913 28.97 12.63 24.37
CA ALA A 913 28.78 11.50 23.48
C ALA A 913 27.94 10.41 24.13
N ALA A 914 28.23 10.06 25.39
CA ALA A 914 27.51 9.04 26.14
C ALA A 914 26.04 9.42 26.42
N ALA A 915 25.75 10.71 26.63
CA ALA A 915 24.38 11.22 26.75
C ALA A 915 23.60 11.17 25.42
N LEU A 916 24.19 11.67 24.34
CA LEU A 916 23.53 11.77 23.03
C LEU A 916 23.36 10.40 22.35
N TYR A 917 24.45 9.64 22.20
CA TYR A 917 24.46 8.38 21.45
C TYR A 917 24.17 7.14 22.31
N GLY A 918 24.47 7.19 23.61
CA GLY A 918 24.06 6.16 24.56
C GLY A 918 22.57 6.28 24.91
N VAL A 919 22.22 7.32 25.68
CA VAL A 919 20.87 7.44 26.25
C VAL A 919 19.83 7.77 25.18
N ALA A 920 19.96 8.89 24.45
CA ALA A 920 18.96 9.26 23.43
C ALA A 920 19.05 8.36 22.17
N GLY A 921 20.26 7.87 21.86
CA GLY A 921 20.52 6.84 20.84
C GLY A 921 19.86 5.47 21.12
N SER A 922 19.43 5.18 22.34
CA SER A 922 18.65 3.95 22.66
C SER A 922 17.14 4.03 22.41
N LEU A 923 16.55 5.24 22.35
CA LEU A 923 15.10 5.43 22.36
C LEU A 923 14.37 4.85 21.12
N PRO A 924 13.23 4.13 21.25
CA PRO A 924 12.51 3.54 20.10
C PRO A 924 11.91 4.56 19.12
N ASN A 925 11.52 5.74 19.60
CA ASN A 925 11.13 6.86 18.76
C ASN A 925 12.17 7.97 18.86
N LYS A 926 12.73 8.37 17.72
CA LYS A 926 13.79 9.39 17.61
C LYS A 926 13.28 10.83 17.58
N SER A 927 11.99 11.09 17.82
CA SER A 927 11.45 12.46 17.82
C SER A 927 12.21 13.41 18.76
N VAL A 928 12.58 12.93 19.96
CA VAL A 928 13.38 13.72 20.93
C VAL A 928 14.75 14.11 20.35
N VAL A 929 15.42 13.18 19.65
CA VAL A 929 16.71 13.43 18.97
C VAL A 929 16.52 14.39 17.79
N VAL A 930 15.40 14.29 17.06
CA VAL A 930 15.07 15.23 15.97
C VAL A 930 14.83 16.63 16.50
N ASP A 931 14.12 16.79 17.62
CA ASP A 931 13.85 18.11 18.19
C ASP A 931 15.10 18.73 18.84
N LEU A 932 15.98 17.92 19.46
CA LEU A 932 17.31 18.37 19.91
C LEU A 932 18.20 18.77 18.73
N ALA A 933 18.19 18.00 17.63
CA ALA A 933 18.97 18.30 16.43
C ALA A 933 18.47 19.58 15.71
N LYS A 934 17.17 19.87 15.75
CA LYS A 934 16.64 21.17 15.30
C LYS A 934 17.16 22.30 16.18
N GLY A 935 17.04 22.17 17.50
CA GLY A 935 17.54 23.19 18.43
C GLY A 935 19.04 23.45 18.27
N PHE A 936 19.84 22.41 18.02
CA PHE A 936 21.24 22.54 17.63
C PHE A 936 21.41 23.36 16.34
N LEU A 937 20.67 23.03 15.28
CA LEU A 937 20.75 23.78 14.02
C LEU A 937 20.30 25.23 14.16
N ASP A 938 19.22 25.49 14.92
CA ASP A 938 18.73 26.85 15.19
C ASP A 938 19.75 27.65 16.02
N THR A 939 20.48 26.99 16.94
CA THR A 939 21.57 27.59 17.73
C THR A 939 22.72 28.07 16.86
N LEU A 940 23.08 27.34 15.78
CA LEU A 940 24.18 27.73 14.88
C LEU A 940 23.93 29.05 14.12
N TYR A 941 22.69 29.55 14.11
CA TYR A 941 22.32 30.84 13.51
C TYR A 941 21.97 31.92 14.55
N LYS A 942 22.26 31.70 15.83
CA LYS A 942 22.12 32.73 16.88
C LYS A 942 23.37 33.62 16.91
N ALA A 943 23.17 34.88 16.55
CA ALA A 943 24.16 35.96 16.66
C ALA A 943 24.08 36.66 18.03
#